data_AF-A0AAG5CQL0-F1
#
_entry.id   AF-A0AAG5CQL0-F1
#
_cell.length_a   1.000
_cell.length_b   1.000
_cell.length_c   1.000
_cell.angle_alpha   90.00
_cell.angle_beta   90.00
_cell.angle_gamma   90.00
#
_symmetry.space_group_name_H-M   'P 1'
#
loop_
_entity.id
_entity.type
_entity.pdbx_description
1 polymer ?
#
loop_
_entity_poly.entity_id
_entity_poly.type
_entity_poly.pdbx_seq_one_letter_code
_entity_poly.pdbx_strand_id
1 'polypeptide(L)'
;MKAFVYLLVVCGCCVRLSWSLPQVVVQRNELTEEEMVAALEQYDLDVRVHCNRNSIANWNVATDTENVELQEVQNNVSLEYAKFRNDYYEQYFKTANVDSYQSDKVRKQLRMLKDLGTAALPAEKLASLNRVMRKMDTAYQLAEVCPYTNQQCGPSDPKWTLDPEMEKVLAESHDYDELVYVWRRWREESGKKMRSDYKDYVELVNEAARLNGYDDYGDLWRSKYDDPQLRQTLDRLWGEVEPLYAELHTYVRYRLFDLYGEKMDEDNPMIPAHLLGNMWAQSWANLYDRLKPFPEASLVDVTAKMKELGYNATKMFQMSDEFYQSLGLPSSAMSYGPKAVIEKPPQKIVCHASAWDFCDGEDFRIKMCTNVNMEDFITVHHEMGHIMYFMLYKDQPNLFRTGATPAFHEAIGDTIALSVATPNHLRKVGLLDEYADSQADNVNALFEMALERVAFLPFGYLIDMWRWDVFSGAVNESQWNAHWWKLREKYQKVYAPVERTEDDFDPGAKYHIPASSQYIAYFLAHILEFQFYRSLCIEAGQYDPASESSQPLHKCDFFNSKAAGDKLREGLSLGYSEDWQVALEKLTGEREISGKALLDYFEPLYRFLKEENRKFKVAEMGHIVERYNEQYSLACNAQVKAQYATQVDVGNPQLQQEMTEIMNANTQFVLDNYNHFFADVDPTMVSDPLLSRQLQFLTEISINKLPQDSLAKLQFALGRMQNTYSSAKICPFTDQSCKTGGLSLDPEMYEIMAKSENYDELLYTWKEWRRSTGRLMKRDYADYVEIMNRAATLGGYNDMGELWRGAFEQKDFVDGMKRLWSELQPFYSELHAYVRRKLKAIYGERMEDHAGKENIPAHLLGNMWAQSWVNLYDRTKPFANTVELDITESLKAKNFTVRQLFEIANEFYVGLGLPDNSMSYDVTRGAMIEKPTDGRVVTCHASAWDFCDREDFRIKMCTRMNMEDFVTIHHEMGHINYYILYKDQPVTLRSGANPGFHEAVGDTISLSVATPKHFEKIGLLEGYRDSYEENINALYQKALDRVAFLPFGLLIDMWRWEIFAGKVEYSQWNERWWQLREEYQKVSAPVERDGDDFDPGAKYHIPYDSQYVSYFIAHILDMQLHKALCTAANQYDPNDPTKPLHKCDIDGSRRAGDLLRAGLSLGRSVHWSEALKAMTGETELRTDALLEYYKPLYEFLKQENANAGSSRATIGSLIVVLLSFSLYFF
;
A
#
# COMPACT_ATOMS: atom_id res chain seq x y z
N MET A 1 17.12 -67.61 62.33
CA MET A 1 18.38 -68.35 62.11
C MET A 1 18.54 -68.52 60.60
N LYS A 2 19.47 -67.76 59.99
CA LYS A 2 20.69 -68.22 59.27
C LYS A 2 20.39 -69.07 58.02
N ALA A 3 20.96 -68.86 56.83
CA ALA A 3 21.90 -67.88 56.27
C ALA A 3 22.06 -68.20 54.75
N PHE A 4 22.48 -67.21 53.94
CA PHE A 4 23.56 -67.24 52.92
C PHE A 4 23.82 -68.53 52.07
N VAL A 5 24.22 -68.55 50.79
CA VAL A 5 24.51 -67.58 49.71
C VAL A 5 25.16 -68.37 48.55
N TYR A 6 24.99 -67.92 47.29
CA TYR A 6 25.81 -68.17 46.07
C TYR A 6 25.99 -69.63 45.54
N LEU A 7 26.41 -69.93 44.29
CA LEU A 7 27.23 -69.25 43.27
C LEU A 7 27.09 -70.02 41.91
N LEU A 8 27.03 -69.29 40.78
CA LEU A 8 27.70 -69.49 39.46
C LEU A 8 27.64 -70.86 38.70
N VAL A 9 27.67 -70.99 37.36
CA VAL A 9 27.51 -70.09 36.18
C VAL A 9 27.63 -70.91 34.87
N VAL A 10 27.12 -70.34 33.77
CA VAL A 10 27.56 -70.43 32.35
C VAL A 10 27.06 -71.54 31.38
N CYS A 11 26.58 -71.02 30.23
CA CYS A 11 26.42 -71.59 28.87
C CYS A 11 25.46 -72.77 28.69
N GLY A 12 24.63 -72.85 27.64
CA GLY A 12 24.44 -72.05 26.44
C GLY A 12 23.50 -72.85 25.51
N CYS A 13 22.71 -72.17 24.69
CA CYS A 13 21.86 -72.70 23.61
C CYS A 13 20.78 -73.74 23.98
N CYS A 14 19.52 -73.32 24.02
CA CYS A 14 18.39 -74.19 23.69
C CYS A 14 17.30 -73.42 22.93
N VAL A 15 16.95 -73.99 21.77
CA VAL A 15 15.88 -73.59 20.86
C VAL A 15 14.52 -73.98 21.44
N ARG A 16 13.57 -73.05 21.27
CA ARG A 16 12.09 -73.12 21.23
C ARG A 16 11.40 -74.45 21.55
N LEU A 17 10.37 -74.35 22.41
CA LEU A 17 8.96 -74.61 22.06
C LEU A 17 8.05 -74.15 23.20
N SER A 18 7.52 -72.93 23.09
CA SER A 18 6.42 -72.41 23.91
C SER A 18 5.09 -72.78 23.26
N TRP A 19 4.27 -73.55 23.97
CA TRP A 19 2.86 -73.73 23.62
C TRP A 19 2.11 -72.44 23.95
N SER A 20 1.69 -71.71 22.93
CA SER A 20 0.71 -70.63 23.02
C SER A 20 -0.70 -71.23 23.04
N LEU A 21 -1.47 -70.95 24.09
CA LEU A 21 -2.93 -71.09 24.04
C LEU A 21 -3.50 -70.12 23.00
N PRO A 22 -4.50 -70.52 22.20
CA PRO A 22 -5.11 -69.62 21.22
C PRO A 22 -5.96 -68.56 21.93
N GLN A 23 -5.62 -67.28 21.75
CA GLN A 23 -6.58 -66.19 21.95
C GLN A 23 -7.67 -66.34 20.88
N VAL A 24 -8.86 -66.73 21.31
CA VAL A 24 -10.08 -66.65 20.49
C VAL A 24 -10.38 -65.16 20.31
N VAL A 25 -10.14 -64.64 19.10
CA VAL A 25 -10.68 -63.35 18.68
C VAL A 25 -12.17 -63.57 18.43
N VAL A 26 -13.03 -63.20 19.38
CA VAL A 26 -14.47 -63.08 19.15
C VAL A 26 -14.66 -61.80 18.33
N GLN A 27 -14.82 -61.92 17.00
CA GLN A 27 -15.47 -60.87 16.22
C GLN A 27 -16.90 -60.75 16.75
N ARG A 28 -17.20 -59.70 17.52
CA ARG A 28 -18.60 -59.29 17.74
C ARG A 28 -19.10 -58.69 16.43
N ASN A 29 -20.29 -59.13 15.99
CA ASN A 29 -20.98 -58.49 14.88
C ASN A 29 -21.26 -57.03 15.24
N GLU A 30 -21.28 -56.17 14.22
CA GLU A 30 -21.65 -54.76 14.35
C GLU A 30 -23.08 -54.64 14.90
N LEU A 31 -23.30 -53.72 15.86
CA LEU A 31 -24.62 -53.51 16.47
C LEU A 31 -25.58 -52.95 15.44
N THR A 32 -26.81 -53.45 15.43
CA THR A 32 -27.92 -52.86 14.66
C THR A 32 -28.28 -51.46 15.20
N GLU A 33 -29.07 -50.69 14.43
CA GLU A 33 -29.54 -49.35 14.85
C GLU A 33 -30.24 -49.40 16.22
N GLU A 34 -31.18 -50.34 16.42
CA GLU A 34 -31.94 -50.49 17.66
C GLU A 34 -31.02 -50.84 18.86
N GLU A 35 -30.06 -51.74 18.65
CA GLU A 35 -29.09 -52.13 19.67
C GLU A 35 -28.14 -50.97 20.03
N MET A 36 -27.74 -50.18 19.04
CA MET A 36 -26.89 -49.00 19.28
C MET A 36 -27.64 -47.90 20.01
N VAL A 37 -28.91 -47.65 19.66
CA VAL A 37 -29.77 -46.70 20.40
C VAL A 37 -29.87 -47.11 21.87
N ALA A 38 -30.16 -48.38 22.15
CA ALA A 38 -30.22 -48.88 23.52
C ALA A 38 -28.87 -48.74 24.27
N ALA A 39 -27.74 -48.96 23.60
CA ALA A 39 -26.41 -48.76 24.18
C ALA A 39 -26.13 -47.28 24.50
N LEU A 40 -26.54 -46.36 23.62
CA LEU A 40 -26.41 -44.91 23.83
C LEU A 40 -27.31 -44.41 24.97
N GLU A 41 -28.54 -44.91 25.08
CA GLU A 41 -29.45 -44.60 26.19
C GLU A 41 -28.89 -45.07 27.53
N GLN A 42 -28.32 -46.28 27.58
CA GLN A 42 -27.68 -46.79 28.79
C GLN A 42 -26.43 -45.97 29.14
N TYR A 43 -25.59 -45.65 28.15
CA TYR A 43 -24.44 -44.77 28.35
C TYR A 43 -24.86 -43.41 28.91
N ASP A 44 -25.96 -42.83 28.41
CA ASP A 44 -26.48 -41.55 28.86
C ASP A 44 -26.88 -41.57 30.35
N LEU A 45 -27.49 -42.66 30.82
CA LEU A 45 -27.81 -42.83 32.24
C LEU A 45 -26.56 -42.97 33.10
N ASP A 46 -25.61 -43.80 32.66
CA ASP A 46 -24.40 -44.09 33.44
C ASP A 46 -23.44 -42.87 33.48
N VAL A 47 -23.27 -42.19 32.35
CA VAL A 47 -22.35 -41.04 32.24
C VAL A 47 -22.76 -39.90 33.16
N ARG A 48 -24.06 -39.67 33.38
CA ARG A 48 -24.56 -38.64 34.31
C ARG A 48 -24.03 -38.84 35.72
N VAL A 49 -23.99 -40.09 36.20
CA VAL A 49 -23.48 -40.42 37.55
C VAL A 49 -21.98 -40.13 37.66
N HIS A 50 -21.20 -40.55 36.66
CA HIS A 50 -19.77 -40.34 36.66
C HIS A 50 -19.40 -38.86 36.43
N CYS A 51 -20.11 -38.17 35.55
CA CYS A 51 -19.98 -36.73 35.29
C CYS A 51 -20.28 -35.93 36.56
N ASN A 52 -21.38 -36.22 37.26
CA ASN A 52 -21.72 -35.56 38.52
C ASN A 52 -20.63 -35.73 39.59
N ARG A 53 -20.13 -36.95 39.80
CA ARG A 53 -19.03 -37.22 40.73
C ARG A 53 -17.77 -36.44 40.37
N ASN A 54 -17.46 -36.36 39.08
CA ASN A 54 -16.31 -35.61 38.56
C ASN A 54 -16.49 -34.09 38.73
N SER A 55 -17.66 -33.54 38.40
CA SER A 55 -18.00 -32.13 38.59
C SER A 55 -17.94 -31.72 40.07
N ILE A 56 -18.41 -32.56 40.99
CA ILE A 56 -18.28 -32.32 42.45
C ILE A 56 -16.82 -32.26 42.87
N ALA A 57 -16.00 -33.22 42.43
CA ALA A 57 -14.58 -33.24 42.79
C ALA A 57 -13.85 -32.00 42.24
N ASN A 58 -14.15 -31.59 41.01
CA ASN A 58 -13.62 -30.35 40.41
C ASN A 58 -14.09 -29.10 41.15
N TRP A 59 -15.38 -29.01 41.50
CA TRP A 59 -15.94 -27.89 42.26
C TRP A 59 -15.25 -27.72 43.61
N ASN A 60 -15.02 -28.81 44.33
CA ASN A 60 -14.38 -28.77 45.65
C ASN A 60 -12.95 -28.22 45.55
N VAL A 61 -12.17 -28.62 44.55
CA VAL A 61 -10.83 -28.05 44.30
C VAL A 61 -10.94 -26.59 43.86
N ALA A 62 -11.88 -26.26 42.99
CA ALA A 62 -12.07 -24.90 42.49
C ALA A 62 -12.51 -23.90 43.57
N THR A 63 -13.02 -24.37 44.70
CA THR A 63 -13.49 -23.58 45.85
C THR A 63 -12.58 -23.66 47.09
N ASP A 64 -11.54 -24.50 47.03
CA ASP A 64 -10.48 -24.67 48.04
C ASP A 64 -9.19 -25.17 47.36
N THR A 65 -8.45 -24.24 46.74
CA THR A 65 -7.41 -24.59 45.74
C THR A 65 -6.14 -25.19 46.32
N GLU A 66 -5.80 -24.88 47.59
CA GLU A 66 -4.57 -25.36 48.25
C GLU A 66 -4.73 -26.74 48.91
N ASN A 67 -5.92 -27.34 48.85
CA ASN A 67 -6.22 -28.59 49.55
C ASN A 67 -5.73 -29.84 48.79
N VAL A 68 -4.58 -30.36 49.22
CA VAL A 68 -3.93 -31.53 48.60
C VAL A 68 -4.81 -32.79 48.63
N GLU A 69 -5.60 -33.00 49.69
CA GLU A 69 -6.50 -34.16 49.77
C GLU A 69 -7.61 -34.08 48.71
N LEU A 70 -8.22 -32.90 48.54
CA LEU A 70 -9.21 -32.68 47.48
C LEU A 70 -8.61 -32.87 46.08
N GLN A 71 -7.36 -32.45 45.87
CA GLN A 71 -6.65 -32.65 44.60
C GLN A 71 -6.38 -34.14 44.31
N GLU A 72 -6.01 -34.94 45.32
CA GLU A 72 -5.84 -36.38 45.16
C GLU A 72 -7.18 -37.08 44.83
N VAL A 73 -8.26 -36.68 45.51
CA VAL A 73 -9.62 -37.15 45.23
C VAL A 73 -10.01 -36.81 43.79
N GLN A 74 -9.83 -35.57 43.37
CA GLN A 74 -10.10 -35.11 41.99
C GLN A 74 -9.34 -35.97 40.97
N ASN A 75 -8.05 -36.22 41.19
CA ASN A 75 -7.25 -37.03 40.29
C ASN A 75 -7.75 -38.48 40.20
N ASN A 76 -8.10 -39.10 41.33
CA ASN A 76 -8.63 -40.46 41.35
C ASN A 76 -10.00 -40.54 40.65
N VAL A 77 -10.90 -39.59 40.90
CA VAL A 77 -12.22 -39.52 40.24
C VAL A 77 -12.07 -39.28 38.74
N SER A 78 -11.13 -38.43 38.32
CA SER A 78 -10.82 -38.19 36.91
C SER A 78 -10.33 -39.47 36.21
N LEU A 79 -9.46 -40.25 36.85
CA LEU A 79 -9.00 -41.54 36.32
C LEU A 79 -10.13 -42.59 36.26
N GLU A 80 -11.00 -42.64 37.27
CA GLU A 80 -12.20 -43.50 37.25
C GLU A 80 -13.13 -43.13 36.09
N TYR A 81 -13.35 -41.83 35.86
CA TYR A 81 -14.19 -41.35 34.78
C TYR A 81 -13.59 -41.63 33.39
N ALA A 82 -12.28 -41.41 33.24
CA ALA A 82 -11.55 -41.76 32.02
C ALA A 82 -11.62 -43.27 31.73
N LYS A 83 -11.48 -44.11 32.77
CA LYS A 83 -11.61 -45.56 32.64
C LYS A 83 -13.02 -45.96 32.20
N PHE A 84 -14.06 -45.40 32.83
CA PHE A 84 -15.46 -45.63 32.44
C PHE A 84 -15.69 -45.35 30.94
N ARG A 85 -15.21 -44.20 30.44
CA ARG A 85 -15.33 -43.83 29.02
C ARG A 85 -14.57 -44.81 28.11
N ASN A 86 -13.35 -45.20 28.49
CA ASN A 86 -12.54 -46.17 27.75
C ASN A 86 -13.20 -47.56 27.70
N ASP A 87 -13.75 -48.05 28.81
CA ASP A 87 -14.40 -49.36 28.87
C ASP A 87 -15.62 -49.40 27.92
N TYR A 88 -16.44 -48.34 27.90
CA TYR A 88 -17.54 -48.19 26.94
C TYR A 88 -17.06 -48.10 25.49
N TYR A 89 -16.00 -47.32 25.24
CA TYR A 89 -15.40 -47.21 23.90
C TYR A 89 -14.93 -48.56 23.38
N GLU A 90 -14.15 -49.31 24.16
CA GLU A 90 -13.64 -50.63 23.76
C GLU A 90 -14.77 -51.66 23.58
N GLN A 91 -15.81 -51.58 24.42
CA GLN A 91 -16.91 -52.53 24.39
C GLN A 91 -17.90 -52.30 23.26
N TYR A 92 -18.19 -51.04 22.91
CA TYR A 92 -19.31 -50.67 22.05
C TYR A 92 -18.94 -49.79 20.85
N PHE A 93 -18.08 -48.78 21.02
CA PHE A 93 -17.96 -47.69 20.03
C PHE A 93 -16.76 -47.83 19.09
N LYS A 94 -15.67 -48.46 19.53
CA LYS A 94 -14.40 -48.57 18.79
C LYS A 94 -14.57 -49.16 17.39
N THR A 95 -15.29 -50.28 17.29
CA THR A 95 -15.47 -51.01 16.02
C THR A 95 -16.73 -50.63 15.25
N ALA A 96 -17.59 -49.77 15.78
CA ALA A 96 -18.84 -49.38 15.12
C ALA A 96 -18.55 -48.50 13.89
N ASN A 97 -19.12 -48.80 12.72
CA ASN A 97 -19.02 -47.92 11.56
C ASN A 97 -20.08 -46.81 11.67
N VAL A 98 -19.66 -45.56 11.79
CA VAL A 98 -20.61 -44.45 11.97
C VAL A 98 -21.58 -44.34 10.80
N ASP A 99 -21.14 -44.61 9.58
CA ASP A 99 -21.95 -44.43 8.37
C ASP A 99 -22.96 -45.57 8.14
N SER A 100 -22.91 -46.65 8.93
CA SER A 100 -23.88 -47.76 8.84
C SER A 100 -25.22 -47.44 9.51
N TYR A 101 -25.28 -46.39 10.34
CA TYR A 101 -26.47 -45.98 11.11
C TYR A 101 -27.32 -44.93 10.37
N GLN A 102 -28.64 -45.10 10.40
CA GLN A 102 -29.60 -44.23 9.71
C GLN A 102 -29.84 -42.91 10.44
N SER A 103 -29.90 -42.92 11.78
CA SER A 103 -30.17 -41.72 12.57
C SER A 103 -28.97 -40.78 12.63
N ASP A 104 -29.15 -39.55 12.19
CA ASP A 104 -28.15 -38.48 12.27
C ASP A 104 -27.69 -38.23 13.72
N LYS A 105 -28.62 -38.35 14.69
CA LYS A 105 -28.32 -38.20 16.12
C LYS A 105 -27.43 -39.32 16.64
N VAL A 106 -27.72 -40.56 16.23
CA VAL A 106 -26.86 -41.72 16.57
C VAL A 106 -25.47 -41.53 15.97
N ARG A 107 -25.38 -41.14 14.68
CA ARG A 107 -24.09 -40.86 14.04
C ARG A 107 -23.31 -39.76 14.76
N LYS A 108 -23.98 -38.67 15.16
CA LYS A 108 -23.36 -37.56 15.90
C LYS A 108 -22.85 -38.00 17.28
N GLN A 109 -23.68 -38.69 18.07
CA GLN A 109 -23.26 -39.24 19.38
C GLN A 109 -22.08 -40.20 19.23
N LEU A 110 -22.10 -41.07 18.22
CA LEU A 110 -21.00 -42.00 17.97
C LEU A 110 -19.69 -41.30 17.60
N ARG A 111 -19.73 -40.25 16.76
CA ARG A 111 -18.53 -39.45 16.46
C ARG A 111 -17.94 -38.87 17.74
N MET A 112 -18.77 -38.28 18.60
CA MET A 112 -18.33 -37.71 19.88
C MET A 112 -17.77 -38.76 20.84
N LEU A 113 -18.38 -39.95 20.90
CA LEU A 113 -17.95 -41.03 21.79
C LEU A 113 -16.69 -41.75 21.32
N LYS A 114 -16.40 -41.69 20.02
CA LYS A 114 -15.14 -42.20 19.47
C LYS A 114 -13.97 -41.25 19.71
N ASP A 115 -14.24 -40.00 20.07
CA ASP A 115 -13.25 -39.04 20.57
C ASP A 115 -13.16 -39.11 22.11
N LEU A 116 -12.13 -39.79 22.59
CA LEU A 116 -11.83 -39.91 24.01
C LEU A 116 -11.14 -38.65 24.56
N GLY A 117 -10.64 -37.75 23.70
CA GLY A 117 -9.83 -36.61 24.10
C GLY A 117 -8.57 -37.05 24.86
N THR A 118 -8.23 -36.34 25.93
CA THR A 118 -7.05 -36.68 26.77
C THR A 118 -7.15 -38.05 27.45
N ALA A 119 -8.36 -38.61 27.58
CA ALA A 119 -8.56 -39.95 28.14
C ALA A 119 -8.04 -41.08 27.24
N ALA A 120 -7.67 -40.79 25.98
CA ALA A 120 -7.00 -41.74 25.09
C ALA A 120 -5.57 -42.07 25.58
N LEU A 121 -4.96 -41.20 26.38
CA LEU A 121 -3.62 -41.44 26.93
C LEU A 121 -3.61 -42.64 27.89
N PRO A 122 -2.52 -43.43 27.92
CA PRO A 122 -2.29 -44.39 28.99
C PRO A 122 -2.37 -43.72 30.37
N ALA A 123 -2.89 -44.42 31.38
CA ALA A 123 -3.14 -43.86 32.72
C ALA A 123 -1.92 -43.15 33.34
N GLU A 124 -0.70 -43.67 33.12
CA GLU A 124 0.54 -43.03 33.59
C GLU A 124 0.79 -41.67 32.92
N LYS A 125 0.59 -41.59 31.61
CA LYS A 125 0.76 -40.35 30.83
C LYS A 125 -0.36 -39.35 31.13
N LEU A 126 -1.59 -39.82 31.31
CA LEU A 126 -2.71 -38.97 31.76
C LEU A 126 -2.44 -38.38 33.15
N ALA A 127 -1.92 -39.18 34.08
CA ALA A 127 -1.49 -38.68 35.38
C ALA A 127 -0.32 -37.67 35.27
N SER A 128 0.61 -37.86 34.32
CA SER A 128 1.65 -36.87 34.02
C SER A 128 1.07 -35.57 33.46
N LEU A 129 0.12 -35.64 32.53
CA LEU A 129 -0.57 -34.46 32.00
C LEU A 129 -1.25 -33.68 33.12
N ASN A 130 -2.01 -34.36 33.98
CA ASN A 130 -2.66 -33.74 35.14
C ASN A 130 -1.64 -33.07 36.08
N ARG A 131 -0.47 -33.68 36.31
CA ARG A 131 0.60 -33.07 37.13
C ARG A 131 1.18 -31.82 36.48
N VAL A 132 1.48 -31.88 35.18
CA VAL A 132 2.05 -30.75 34.44
C VAL A 132 1.08 -29.57 34.41
N MET A 133 -0.20 -29.81 34.10
CA MET A 133 -1.23 -28.77 34.14
C MET A 133 -1.32 -28.11 35.52
N ARG A 134 -1.31 -28.90 36.61
CA ARG A 134 -1.31 -28.36 37.98
C ARG A 134 -0.07 -27.51 38.29
N LYS A 135 1.12 -27.92 37.85
CA LYS A 135 2.33 -27.12 38.05
C LYS A 135 2.22 -25.76 37.37
N MET A 136 1.76 -25.73 36.12
CA MET A 136 1.58 -24.49 35.37
C MET A 136 0.54 -23.57 36.03
N ASP A 137 -0.60 -24.13 36.45
CA ASP A 137 -1.65 -23.41 37.18
C ASP A 137 -1.12 -22.85 38.52
N THR A 138 -0.41 -23.67 39.31
CA THR A 138 0.21 -23.24 40.57
C THR A 138 1.25 -22.13 40.36
N ALA A 139 2.08 -22.24 39.31
CA ALA A 139 3.08 -21.23 38.99
C ALA A 139 2.45 -19.88 38.62
N TYR A 140 1.26 -19.89 38.00
CA TYR A 140 0.49 -18.68 37.74
C TYR A 140 -0.14 -18.12 39.03
N GLN A 141 -0.80 -18.96 39.83
CA GLN A 141 -1.55 -18.54 41.01
C GLN A 141 -0.67 -18.01 42.14
N LEU A 142 0.53 -18.56 42.31
CA LEU A 142 1.46 -18.19 43.38
C LEU A 142 2.50 -17.14 42.93
N ALA A 143 2.35 -16.56 41.74
CA ALA A 143 3.23 -15.51 41.29
C ALA A 143 3.02 -14.23 42.11
N GLU A 144 4.11 -13.72 42.67
CA GLU A 144 4.12 -12.50 43.49
C GLU A 144 5.23 -11.57 42.99
N VAL A 145 4.96 -10.27 42.98
CA VAL A 145 5.88 -9.23 42.49
C VAL A 145 6.20 -8.25 43.62
N CYS A 146 7.45 -7.82 43.73
CA CYS A 146 7.81 -6.76 44.67
C CYS A 146 7.18 -5.42 44.23
N PRO A 147 6.72 -4.58 45.17
CA PRO A 147 6.20 -3.24 44.83
C PRO A 147 7.23 -2.40 44.05
N TYR A 148 6.75 -1.55 43.13
CA TYR A 148 7.64 -0.69 42.33
C TYR A 148 8.54 0.22 43.19
N THR A 149 8.05 0.68 44.33
CA THR A 149 8.78 1.51 45.30
C THR A 149 9.83 0.74 46.12
N ASN A 150 9.76 -0.60 46.14
CA ASN A 150 10.73 -1.49 46.80
C ASN A 150 10.99 -2.73 45.93
N GLN A 151 11.67 -2.54 44.79
CA GLN A 151 11.83 -3.59 43.78
C GLN A 151 12.67 -4.79 44.25
N GLN A 152 13.40 -4.67 45.36
CA GLN A 152 14.23 -5.72 45.96
C GLN A 152 13.68 -6.10 47.35
N CYS A 153 12.37 -6.30 47.42
CA CYS A 153 11.69 -6.64 48.65
C CYS A 153 12.19 -7.97 49.24
N GLY A 154 12.46 -7.98 50.55
CA GLY A 154 12.87 -9.16 51.30
C GLY A 154 11.71 -10.13 51.57
N PRO A 155 11.98 -11.33 52.11
CA PRO A 155 10.94 -12.33 52.39
C PRO A 155 9.84 -11.88 53.36
N SER A 156 10.13 -10.87 54.19
CA SER A 156 9.19 -10.29 55.16
C SER A 156 8.43 -9.07 54.63
N ASP A 157 8.80 -8.57 53.45
CA ASP A 157 8.16 -7.39 52.86
C ASP A 157 6.86 -7.80 52.14
N PRO A 158 5.84 -6.93 52.13
CA PRO A 158 4.61 -7.20 51.41
C PRO A 158 4.88 -7.26 49.90
N LYS A 159 4.46 -8.35 49.27
CA LYS A 159 4.47 -8.52 47.82
C LYS A 159 3.08 -8.34 47.25
N TRP A 160 3.03 -8.01 45.98
CA TRP A 160 1.80 -7.80 45.22
C TRP A 160 1.41 -9.07 44.47
N THR A 161 0.12 -9.38 44.53
CA THR A 161 -0.51 -10.38 43.68
C THR A 161 -1.15 -9.70 42.47
N LEU A 162 -1.58 -10.49 41.49
CA LEU A 162 -2.22 -9.96 40.28
C LEU A 162 -3.46 -9.13 40.63
N ASP A 163 -4.37 -9.72 41.42
CA ASP A 163 -5.59 -9.11 41.94
C ASP A 163 -5.55 -9.08 43.48
N PRO A 164 -5.66 -7.91 44.14
CA PRO A 164 -6.05 -6.61 43.55
C PRO A 164 -4.88 -5.68 43.17
N GLU A 165 -3.65 -5.93 43.65
CA GLU A 165 -2.63 -4.87 43.65
C GLU A 165 -2.13 -4.47 42.26
N MET A 166 -1.70 -5.43 41.43
CA MET A 166 -1.13 -5.11 40.11
C MET A 166 -2.20 -4.64 39.12
N GLU A 167 -3.41 -5.23 39.14
CA GLU A 167 -4.52 -4.76 38.32
C GLU A 167 -4.91 -3.32 38.65
N LYS A 168 -4.94 -2.95 39.94
CA LYS A 168 -5.16 -1.56 40.34
C LYS A 168 -4.09 -0.61 39.80
N VAL A 169 -2.81 -0.99 39.86
CA VAL A 169 -1.72 -0.16 39.30
C VAL A 169 -1.91 0.07 37.81
N LEU A 170 -2.22 -0.98 37.05
CA LEU A 170 -2.45 -0.88 35.61
C LEU A 170 -3.69 -0.05 35.27
N ALA A 171 -4.71 -0.05 36.12
CA ALA A 171 -5.92 0.73 35.93
C ALA A 171 -5.77 2.21 36.31
N GLU A 172 -4.99 2.53 37.36
CA GLU A 172 -4.97 3.87 37.97
C GLU A 172 -3.65 4.65 37.78
N SER A 173 -2.51 3.97 37.57
CA SER A 173 -1.22 4.65 37.48
C SER A 173 -1.06 5.44 36.18
N HIS A 174 -0.34 6.56 36.28
CA HIS A 174 0.07 7.41 35.17
C HIS A 174 1.60 7.37 34.97
N ASP A 175 2.32 6.60 35.79
CA ASP A 175 3.77 6.48 35.71
C ASP A 175 4.14 5.40 34.68
N TYR A 176 4.68 5.85 33.55
CA TYR A 176 5.15 4.98 32.47
C TYR A 176 6.11 3.90 32.98
N ASP A 177 7.07 4.28 33.83
CA ASP A 177 8.13 3.38 34.28
C ASP A 177 7.60 2.36 35.33
N GLU A 178 6.60 2.74 36.13
CA GLU A 178 5.86 1.81 37.00
C GLU A 178 5.05 0.78 36.20
N LEU A 179 4.34 1.24 35.17
CA LEU A 179 3.56 0.37 34.29
C LEU A 179 4.46 -0.63 33.54
N VAL A 180 5.60 -0.18 32.99
CA VAL A 180 6.62 -1.07 32.39
C VAL A 180 7.11 -2.10 33.41
N TYR A 181 7.42 -1.65 34.64
CA TYR A 181 7.94 -2.53 35.68
C TYR A 181 6.97 -3.65 36.02
N VAL A 182 5.71 -3.31 36.34
CA VAL A 182 4.69 -4.28 36.74
C VAL A 182 4.41 -5.25 35.59
N TRP A 183 4.27 -4.74 34.36
CA TRP A 183 4.04 -5.53 33.17
C TRP A 183 5.15 -6.57 32.91
N ARG A 184 6.42 -6.16 33.05
CA ARG A 184 7.60 -7.03 32.85
C ARG A 184 7.71 -8.06 33.97
N ARG A 185 7.64 -7.62 35.23
CA ARG A 185 7.85 -8.49 36.39
C ARG A 185 6.78 -9.57 36.48
N TRP A 186 5.53 -9.26 36.12
CA TRP A 186 4.48 -10.28 36.06
C TRP A 186 4.86 -11.44 35.12
N ARG A 187 5.37 -11.14 33.92
CA ARG A 187 5.78 -12.16 32.93
C ARG A 187 6.97 -12.99 33.38
N GLU A 188 7.90 -12.38 34.10
CA GLU A 188 9.07 -13.06 34.68
C GLU A 188 8.69 -13.99 35.85
N GLU A 189 7.74 -13.57 36.70
CA GLU A 189 7.36 -14.34 37.89
C GLU A 189 6.30 -15.41 37.61
N SER A 190 5.52 -15.27 36.54
CA SER A 190 4.51 -16.23 36.07
C SER A 190 5.01 -17.05 34.86
N GLY A 191 4.86 -16.52 33.65
CA GLY A 191 5.07 -17.23 32.39
C GLY A 191 6.45 -17.84 32.24
N LYS A 192 7.53 -17.09 32.51
CA LYS A 192 8.90 -17.58 32.37
C LYS A 192 9.18 -18.88 33.15
N LYS A 193 8.58 -19.04 34.34
CA LYS A 193 8.82 -20.20 35.21
C LYS A 193 8.14 -21.49 34.73
N MET A 194 7.08 -21.39 33.92
CA MET A 194 6.32 -22.56 33.45
C MET A 194 6.67 -23.01 32.03
N ARG A 195 7.62 -22.33 31.37
CA ARG A 195 7.98 -22.61 29.97
C ARG A 195 8.33 -24.08 29.71
N SER A 196 9.10 -24.70 30.62
CA SER A 196 9.46 -26.13 30.54
C SER A 196 8.24 -27.03 30.71
N ASP A 197 7.37 -26.73 31.66
CA ASP A 197 6.17 -27.52 31.89
C ASP A 197 5.20 -27.40 30.68
N TYR A 198 5.14 -26.24 30.02
CA TYR A 198 4.31 -26.06 28.82
C TYR A 198 4.78 -26.94 27.65
N LYS A 199 6.08 -27.17 27.51
CA LYS A 199 6.63 -28.13 26.54
C LYS A 199 6.14 -29.55 26.80
N ASP A 200 6.26 -30.02 28.05
CA ASP A 200 5.77 -31.35 28.43
C ASP A 200 4.26 -31.47 28.18
N TYR A 201 3.52 -30.40 28.45
CA TYR A 201 2.08 -30.31 28.15
C TYR A 201 1.81 -30.47 26.65
N VAL A 202 2.47 -29.72 25.78
CA VAL A 202 2.32 -29.79 24.30
C VAL A 202 2.58 -31.20 23.78
N GLU A 203 3.64 -31.85 24.26
CA GLU A 203 3.99 -33.22 23.85
C GLU A 203 2.87 -34.22 24.22
N LEU A 204 2.36 -34.14 25.45
CA LEU A 204 1.33 -35.04 25.96
C LEU A 204 -0.03 -34.83 25.28
N VAL A 205 -0.45 -33.58 25.05
CA VAL A 205 -1.74 -33.31 24.39
C VAL A 205 -1.71 -33.64 22.90
N ASN A 206 -0.57 -33.48 22.23
CA ASN A 206 -0.41 -33.93 20.84
C ASN A 206 -0.37 -35.45 20.72
N GLU A 207 0.19 -36.16 21.70
CA GLU A 207 0.04 -37.62 21.76
C GLU A 207 -1.42 -38.02 21.92
N ALA A 208 -2.16 -37.36 22.82
CA ALA A 208 -3.59 -37.61 22.98
C ALA A 208 -4.36 -37.36 21.68
N ALA A 209 -4.09 -36.26 20.97
CA ALA A 209 -4.74 -35.94 19.71
C ALA A 209 -4.53 -37.02 18.64
N ARG A 210 -3.28 -37.48 18.47
CA ARG A 210 -2.92 -38.55 17.53
C ARG A 210 -3.57 -39.89 17.86
N LEU A 211 -3.74 -40.20 19.15
CA LEU A 211 -4.47 -41.39 19.58
C LEU A 211 -5.97 -41.32 19.26
N ASN A 212 -6.53 -40.11 19.12
CA ASN A 212 -7.92 -39.88 18.67
C ASN A 212 -8.04 -39.74 17.14
N GLY A 213 -6.94 -39.83 16.39
CA GLY A 213 -6.94 -39.75 14.93
C GLY A 213 -6.83 -38.34 14.34
N TYR A 214 -6.48 -37.34 15.15
CA TYR A 214 -6.18 -35.98 14.69
C TYR A 214 -4.67 -35.78 14.48
N ASP A 215 -4.30 -34.79 13.67
CA ASP A 215 -2.89 -34.49 13.40
C ASP A 215 -2.18 -33.91 14.63
N ASP A 216 -2.84 -32.99 15.33
CA ASP A 216 -2.35 -32.30 16.53
C ASP A 216 -3.50 -31.87 17.45
N TYR A 217 -3.16 -31.36 18.63
CA TYR A 217 -4.17 -30.95 19.61
C TYR A 217 -4.99 -29.73 19.19
N GLY A 218 -4.43 -28.87 18.34
CA GLY A 218 -5.18 -27.77 17.75
C GLY A 218 -6.26 -28.27 16.79
N ASP A 219 -5.97 -29.32 16.03
CA ASP A 219 -6.94 -29.96 15.14
C ASP A 219 -8.11 -30.59 15.92
N LEU A 220 -7.81 -31.30 17.01
CA LEU A 220 -8.82 -31.80 17.94
C LEU A 220 -9.67 -30.67 18.53
N TRP A 221 -9.10 -29.50 18.83
CA TRP A 221 -9.86 -28.37 19.34
C TRP A 221 -10.79 -27.75 18.30
N ARG A 222 -10.31 -27.59 17.07
CA ARG A 222 -11.09 -27.00 15.97
C ARG A 222 -12.24 -27.89 15.51
N SER A 223 -12.14 -29.21 15.67
CA SER A 223 -13.21 -30.15 15.29
C SER A 223 -14.54 -29.86 16.01
N LYS A 224 -14.50 -29.27 17.21
CA LYS A 224 -15.68 -28.91 18.00
C LYS A 224 -16.54 -27.78 17.41
N TYR A 225 -16.06 -27.10 16.38
CA TYR A 225 -16.79 -26.03 15.70
C TYR A 225 -17.54 -26.52 14.46
N ASP A 226 -17.35 -27.79 14.06
CA ASP A 226 -17.94 -28.39 12.85
C ASP A 226 -17.73 -27.53 11.57
N ASP A 227 -16.63 -26.76 11.53
CA ASP A 227 -16.23 -25.94 10.38
C ASP A 227 -14.83 -26.37 9.88
N PRO A 228 -14.74 -27.11 8.76
CA PRO A 228 -13.45 -27.51 8.19
C PRO A 228 -12.63 -26.32 7.67
N GLN A 229 -13.25 -25.14 7.52
CA GLN A 229 -12.62 -23.90 7.06
C GLN A 229 -12.53 -22.85 8.19
N LEU A 230 -12.54 -23.27 9.45
CA LEU A 230 -12.59 -22.36 10.60
C LEU A 230 -11.53 -21.26 10.55
N ARG A 231 -10.28 -21.57 10.16
CA ARG A 231 -9.23 -20.54 10.04
C ARG A 231 -9.59 -19.47 9.01
N GLN A 232 -10.10 -19.86 7.84
CA GLN A 232 -10.56 -18.92 6.82
C GLN A 232 -11.78 -18.13 7.28
N THR A 233 -12.71 -18.77 8.00
CA THR A 233 -13.88 -18.11 8.60
C THR A 233 -13.44 -17.02 9.59
N LEU A 234 -12.47 -17.33 10.46
CA LEU A 234 -11.92 -16.38 11.43
C LEU A 234 -11.19 -15.21 10.75
N ASP A 235 -10.36 -15.48 9.73
CA ASP A 235 -9.69 -14.44 8.95
C ASP A 235 -10.70 -13.51 8.24
N ARG A 236 -11.77 -14.07 7.65
CA ARG A 236 -12.86 -13.29 7.06
C ARG A 236 -13.53 -12.39 8.10
N LEU A 237 -13.92 -12.96 9.23
CA LEU A 237 -14.60 -12.25 10.31
C LEU A 237 -13.74 -11.12 10.89
N TRP A 238 -12.43 -11.36 11.07
CA TRP A 238 -11.49 -10.31 11.46
C TRP A 238 -11.44 -9.20 10.40
N GLY A 239 -11.32 -9.56 9.12
CA GLY A 239 -11.30 -8.58 8.03
C GLY A 239 -12.57 -7.71 7.92
N GLU A 240 -13.73 -8.24 8.33
CA GLU A 240 -14.98 -7.46 8.38
C GLU A 240 -14.94 -6.36 9.46
N VAL A 241 -14.37 -6.65 10.64
CA VAL A 241 -14.41 -5.75 11.81
C VAL A 241 -13.11 -4.95 12.02
N GLU A 242 -12.02 -5.35 11.38
CA GLU A 242 -10.71 -4.68 11.46
C GLU A 242 -10.77 -3.17 11.15
N PRO A 243 -11.56 -2.66 10.18
CA PRO A 243 -11.63 -1.23 9.92
C PRO A 243 -12.07 -0.41 11.13
N LEU A 244 -13.06 -0.89 11.91
CA LEU A 244 -13.49 -0.24 13.14
C LEU A 244 -12.39 -0.27 14.21
N TYR A 245 -11.73 -1.41 14.37
CA TYR A 245 -10.60 -1.56 15.28
C TYR A 245 -9.45 -0.62 14.92
N ALA A 246 -9.14 -0.45 13.63
CA ALA A 246 -8.07 0.41 13.16
C ALA A 246 -8.32 1.90 13.51
N GLU A 247 -9.56 2.37 13.36
CA GLU A 247 -9.92 3.73 13.76
C GLU A 247 -9.89 3.92 15.28
N LEU A 248 -10.37 2.92 16.04
CA LEU A 248 -10.30 2.93 17.51
C LEU A 248 -8.84 2.97 18.00
N HIS A 249 -8.01 2.09 17.46
CA HIS A 249 -6.58 2.00 17.76
C HIS A 249 -5.87 3.32 17.47
N THR A 250 -6.12 3.91 16.30
CA THR A 250 -5.52 5.19 15.89
C THR A 250 -5.88 6.31 16.86
N TYR A 251 -7.17 6.43 17.22
CA TYR A 251 -7.63 7.43 18.18
C TYR A 251 -6.98 7.25 19.55
N VAL A 252 -6.94 6.01 20.06
CA VAL A 252 -6.30 5.68 21.34
C VAL A 252 -4.81 5.97 21.30
N ARG A 253 -4.11 5.64 20.21
CA ARG A 253 -2.68 5.94 20.04
C ARG A 253 -2.41 7.44 20.14
N TYR A 254 -3.16 8.28 19.41
CA TYR A 254 -2.99 9.74 19.49
C TYR A 254 -3.21 10.26 20.91
N ARG A 255 -4.28 9.81 21.58
CA ARG A 255 -4.57 10.24 22.95
C ARG A 255 -3.56 9.73 23.97
N LEU A 256 -2.96 8.56 23.76
CA LEU A 256 -1.83 8.10 24.58
C LEU A 256 -0.57 8.94 24.31
N PHE A 257 -0.35 9.37 23.07
CA PHE A 257 0.76 10.25 22.73
C PHE A 257 0.62 11.60 23.45
N ASP A 258 -0.58 12.17 23.54
CA ASP A 258 -0.85 13.38 24.35
C ASP A 258 -0.49 13.21 25.84
N LEU A 259 -0.62 11.99 26.36
CA LEU A 259 -0.37 11.68 27.78
C LEU A 259 1.10 11.37 28.07
N TYR A 260 1.81 10.70 27.15
CA TYR A 260 3.14 10.15 27.41
C TYR A 260 4.27 10.77 26.54
N GLY A 261 3.94 11.48 25.47
CA GLY A 261 4.86 12.22 24.60
C GLY A 261 6.06 11.38 24.16
N GLU A 262 7.27 11.92 24.36
CA GLU A 262 8.56 11.34 23.95
C GLU A 262 8.86 9.94 24.55
N LYS A 263 8.10 9.48 25.56
CA LYS A 263 8.22 8.09 26.06
C LYS A 263 7.63 7.07 25.09
N MET A 264 6.79 7.51 24.14
CA MET A 264 6.29 6.71 23.04
C MET A 264 7.15 6.93 21.80
N ASP A 265 7.40 5.85 21.07
CA ASP A 265 8.07 5.90 19.76
C ASP A 265 7.16 6.58 18.71
N GLU A 266 7.54 7.78 18.28
CA GLU A 266 6.84 8.59 17.28
C GLU A 266 6.71 7.89 15.93
N ASP A 267 7.74 7.14 15.54
CA ASP A 267 7.85 6.45 14.26
C ASP A 267 7.16 5.08 14.26
N ASN A 268 6.85 4.53 15.44
CA ASN A 268 6.16 3.25 15.55
C ASN A 268 4.63 3.43 15.55
N PRO A 269 3.90 2.93 14.54
CA PRO A 269 2.44 3.07 14.47
C PRO A 269 1.69 2.20 15.50
N MET A 270 2.40 1.39 16.29
CA MET A 270 1.82 0.49 17.29
C MET A 270 1.80 1.12 18.69
N ILE A 271 1.01 0.55 19.61
CA ILE A 271 0.91 1.02 21.00
C ILE A 271 1.78 0.12 21.91
N PRO A 272 2.55 0.68 22.87
CA PRO A 272 3.23 -0.12 23.89
C PRO A 272 2.24 -0.93 24.73
N ALA A 273 2.42 -2.25 24.83
CA ALA A 273 1.44 -3.15 25.44
C ALA A 273 1.15 -2.95 26.94
N HIS A 274 1.94 -2.13 27.65
CA HIS A 274 1.80 -1.84 29.08
C HIS A 274 0.92 -0.61 29.38
N LEU A 275 0.58 0.19 28.36
CA LEU A 275 -0.19 1.42 28.54
C LEU A 275 -1.69 1.23 28.45
N LEU A 276 -2.16 0.02 28.16
CA LEU A 276 -3.53 -0.28 27.73
C LEU A 276 -4.47 -0.66 28.89
N GLY A 277 -4.22 -0.13 30.10
CA GLY A 277 -5.12 -0.25 31.25
C GLY A 277 -5.26 -1.64 31.88
N ASN A 278 -4.66 -2.67 31.29
CA ASN A 278 -4.76 -4.07 31.70
C ASN A 278 -3.44 -4.83 31.45
N MET A 279 -3.18 -5.88 32.23
CA MET A 279 -1.91 -6.65 32.22
C MET A 279 -1.54 -7.25 30.85
N TRP A 280 -2.55 -7.55 30.03
CA TRP A 280 -2.37 -8.19 28.72
C TRP A 280 -2.75 -7.28 27.56
N ALA A 281 -3.29 -6.09 27.84
CA ALA A 281 -3.96 -5.23 26.86
C ALA A 281 -5.20 -5.87 26.20
N GLN A 282 -5.87 -6.81 26.88
CA GLN A 282 -7.06 -7.47 26.34
C GLN A 282 -8.30 -6.58 26.37
N SER A 283 -8.39 -5.68 27.35
CA SER A 283 -9.47 -4.70 27.52
C SER A 283 -8.80 -3.37 27.85
N TRP A 284 -9.30 -2.31 27.23
CA TRP A 284 -8.80 -0.94 27.39
C TRP A 284 -9.77 -0.08 28.21
N ALA A 285 -10.83 -0.68 28.76
CA ALA A 285 -11.91 0.02 29.46
C ALA A 285 -11.41 0.88 30.63
N ASN A 286 -10.36 0.44 31.35
CA ASN A 286 -9.74 1.21 32.44
C ASN A 286 -9.12 2.56 31.99
N LEU A 287 -8.95 2.78 30.68
CA LEU A 287 -8.50 4.07 30.14
C LEU A 287 -9.64 5.02 29.78
N TYR A 288 -10.89 4.58 29.86
CA TYR A 288 -12.05 5.33 29.39
C TYR A 288 -12.08 6.77 29.89
N ASP A 289 -11.93 6.98 31.20
CA ASP A 289 -11.95 8.33 31.80
C ASP A 289 -10.87 9.26 31.24
N ARG A 290 -9.72 8.71 30.85
CA ARG A 290 -8.57 9.46 30.34
C ARG A 290 -8.69 9.78 28.85
N LEU A 291 -9.35 8.89 28.10
CA LEU A 291 -9.39 8.93 26.64
C LEU A 291 -10.74 9.36 26.08
N LYS A 292 -11.79 9.48 26.91
CA LYS A 292 -13.15 9.76 26.47
C LYS A 292 -13.21 10.97 25.52
N PRO A 293 -13.94 10.85 24.40
CA PRO A 293 -14.14 11.92 23.43
C PRO A 293 -14.66 13.23 24.03
N PHE A 294 -15.67 13.15 24.89
CA PHE A 294 -16.35 14.30 25.46
C PHE A 294 -16.22 14.30 27.00
N PRO A 295 -15.29 15.08 27.59
CA PRO A 295 -15.02 15.03 29.03
C PRO A 295 -16.22 15.38 29.91
N GLU A 296 -17.04 16.33 29.46
CA GLU A 296 -18.20 16.88 30.19
C GLU A 296 -19.48 16.06 30.03
N ALA A 297 -19.48 15.00 29.21
CA ALA A 297 -20.64 14.15 29.02
C ALA A 297 -20.90 13.24 30.24
N SER A 298 -22.14 12.79 30.39
CA SER A 298 -22.61 12.02 31.55
C SER A 298 -22.03 10.61 31.51
N LEU A 299 -21.47 10.17 32.63
CA LEU A 299 -20.95 8.81 32.79
C LEU A 299 -22.10 7.88 33.23
N VAL A 300 -22.20 6.70 32.61
CA VAL A 300 -23.20 5.69 32.96
C VAL A 300 -22.55 4.71 33.94
N ASP A 301 -22.38 5.12 35.20
CA ASP A 301 -21.97 4.23 36.30
C ASP A 301 -23.01 4.26 37.42
N VAL A 302 -23.62 3.11 37.67
CA VAL A 302 -24.64 2.94 38.71
C VAL A 302 -24.07 2.44 40.04
N THR A 303 -22.76 2.25 40.16
CA THR A 303 -22.09 1.73 41.36
C THR A 303 -22.44 2.53 42.62
N ALA A 304 -22.36 3.86 42.54
CA ALA A 304 -22.71 4.72 43.67
C ALA A 304 -24.20 4.57 44.04
N LYS A 305 -25.08 4.49 43.05
CA LYS A 305 -26.52 4.34 43.25
C LYS A 305 -26.89 2.98 43.83
N MET A 306 -26.26 1.90 43.36
CA MET A 306 -26.43 0.55 43.91
C MET A 306 -26.05 0.52 45.39
N LYS A 307 -24.93 1.16 45.77
CA LYS A 307 -24.50 1.29 47.16
C LYS A 307 -25.48 2.13 47.99
N GLU A 308 -25.98 3.25 47.45
CA GLU A 308 -27.01 4.09 48.09
C GLU A 308 -28.30 3.29 48.36
N LEU A 309 -28.72 2.46 47.41
CA LEU A 309 -29.90 1.61 47.51
C LEU A 309 -29.68 0.34 48.35
N GLY A 310 -28.48 0.14 48.91
CA GLY A 310 -28.17 -0.98 49.80
C GLY A 310 -28.06 -2.35 49.09
N TYR A 311 -27.58 -2.37 47.85
CA TYR A 311 -27.38 -3.62 47.11
C TYR A 311 -26.32 -4.51 47.77
N ASN A 312 -26.51 -5.82 47.61
CA ASN A 312 -25.54 -6.86 47.94
C ASN A 312 -25.50 -7.90 46.80
N ALA A 313 -24.56 -8.86 46.87
CA ALA A 313 -24.40 -9.87 45.83
C ALA A 313 -25.71 -10.62 45.54
N THR A 314 -26.42 -11.09 46.57
CA THR A 314 -27.70 -11.80 46.40
C THR A 314 -28.74 -10.97 45.64
N LYS A 315 -28.86 -9.67 45.90
CA LYS A 315 -29.81 -8.81 45.20
C LYS A 315 -29.45 -8.65 43.71
N MET A 316 -28.17 -8.59 43.37
CA MET A 316 -27.70 -8.54 41.98
C MET A 316 -28.11 -9.82 41.22
N PHE A 317 -27.89 -10.99 41.81
CA PHE A 317 -28.33 -12.26 41.23
C PHE A 317 -29.85 -12.40 41.11
N GLN A 318 -30.61 -11.92 42.10
CA GLN A 318 -32.08 -11.88 42.03
C GLN A 318 -32.57 -11.00 40.88
N MET A 319 -31.94 -9.84 40.65
CA MET A 319 -32.30 -8.98 39.52
C MET A 319 -32.00 -9.63 38.18
N SER A 320 -30.89 -10.36 38.07
CA SER A 320 -30.61 -11.15 36.87
C SER A 320 -31.65 -12.25 36.66
N ASP A 321 -32.05 -12.97 37.71
CA ASP A 321 -33.11 -13.98 37.62
C ASP A 321 -34.48 -13.36 37.24
N GLU A 322 -34.79 -12.16 37.74
CA GLU A 322 -35.97 -11.38 37.35
C GLU A 322 -35.91 -10.96 35.87
N PHE A 323 -34.72 -10.59 35.36
CA PHE A 323 -34.50 -10.26 33.96
C PHE A 323 -34.88 -11.43 33.05
N TYR A 324 -34.34 -12.63 33.28
CA TYR A 324 -34.66 -13.79 32.45
C TYR A 324 -36.14 -14.20 32.55
N GLN A 325 -36.72 -14.14 33.76
CA GLN A 325 -38.15 -14.40 33.95
C GLN A 325 -39.04 -13.40 33.20
N SER A 326 -38.60 -12.13 33.06
CA SER A 326 -39.31 -11.13 32.26
C SER A 326 -39.44 -11.51 30.79
N LEU A 327 -38.48 -12.27 30.27
CA LEU A 327 -38.49 -12.84 28.91
C LEU A 327 -39.35 -14.12 28.83
N GLY A 328 -39.92 -14.58 29.94
CA GLY A 328 -40.70 -15.82 30.04
C GLY A 328 -39.87 -17.07 30.29
N LEU A 329 -38.57 -16.94 30.55
CA LEU A 329 -37.66 -18.07 30.83
C LEU A 329 -37.79 -18.56 32.28
N PRO A 330 -37.37 -19.80 32.60
CA PRO A 330 -37.52 -20.36 33.95
C PRO A 330 -36.65 -19.63 35.00
N SER A 331 -37.03 -19.71 36.28
CA SER A 331 -36.19 -19.18 37.36
C SER A 331 -34.95 -20.04 37.59
N SER A 332 -33.83 -19.36 37.73
CA SER A 332 -32.47 -19.86 37.94
C SER A 332 -32.00 -19.72 39.39
N ALA A 333 -32.93 -19.52 40.33
CA ALA A 333 -32.65 -19.28 41.75
C ALA A 333 -31.83 -20.37 42.47
N MET A 334 -31.80 -21.60 41.94
CA MET A 334 -30.95 -22.67 42.48
C MET A 334 -29.45 -22.35 42.37
N SER A 335 -29.06 -21.55 41.37
CA SER A 335 -27.66 -21.33 40.99
C SER A 335 -26.87 -20.40 41.90
N TYR A 336 -27.55 -19.55 42.65
CA TYR A 336 -26.97 -18.61 43.62
C TYR A 336 -27.45 -18.87 45.06
N GLY A 337 -27.86 -20.12 45.33
CA GLY A 337 -28.27 -20.58 46.67
C GLY A 337 -27.08 -20.94 47.59
N PRO A 338 -27.33 -21.61 48.74
CA PRO A 338 -26.30 -21.90 49.76
C PRO A 338 -25.13 -22.78 49.32
N LYS A 339 -25.24 -23.48 48.18
CA LYS A 339 -24.18 -24.32 47.61
C LYS A 339 -23.25 -23.55 46.66
N ALA A 340 -23.65 -22.35 46.24
CA ALA A 340 -22.90 -21.49 45.34
C ALA A 340 -21.87 -20.65 46.10
N VAL A 341 -20.93 -20.04 45.37
CA VAL A 341 -20.01 -19.04 45.91
C VAL A 341 -20.34 -17.74 45.18
N ILE A 342 -21.05 -16.83 45.85
CA ILE A 342 -21.41 -15.51 45.30
C ILE A 342 -20.73 -14.36 46.05
N GLU A 343 -19.99 -14.68 47.11
CA GLU A 343 -19.15 -13.75 47.88
C GLU A 343 -17.83 -14.47 48.19
N LYS A 344 -16.74 -13.71 48.30
CA LYS A 344 -15.41 -14.27 48.54
C LYS A 344 -15.35 -14.97 49.92
N PRO A 345 -15.05 -16.28 49.98
CA PRO A 345 -14.92 -16.99 51.24
C PRO A 345 -13.54 -16.75 51.89
N PRO A 346 -13.32 -17.14 53.17
CA PRO A 346 -12.04 -16.94 53.87
C PRO A 346 -10.87 -17.74 53.30
N GLN A 347 -11.12 -18.93 52.74
CA GLN A 347 -10.09 -19.74 52.10
C GLN A 347 -9.65 -19.15 50.76
N LYS A 348 -8.45 -19.54 50.31
CA LYS A 348 -7.96 -19.13 48.98
C LYS A 348 -8.77 -19.79 47.88
N ILE A 349 -9.23 -18.96 46.96
CA ILE A 349 -10.03 -19.34 45.80
C ILE A 349 -9.64 -18.47 44.61
N VAL A 350 -9.73 -19.01 43.40
CA VAL A 350 -9.67 -18.22 42.17
C VAL A 350 -11.02 -17.54 41.97
N CYS A 351 -11.03 -16.20 42.03
CA CYS A 351 -12.23 -15.37 41.96
C CYS A 351 -12.80 -15.16 40.55
N HIS A 352 -12.17 -15.74 39.52
CA HIS A 352 -12.73 -15.75 38.16
C HIS A 352 -14.15 -16.33 38.17
N ALA A 353 -15.10 -15.57 37.63
CA ALA A 353 -16.49 -15.96 37.54
C ALA A 353 -16.66 -17.23 36.69
N SER A 354 -17.61 -18.09 37.07
CA SER A 354 -17.94 -19.29 36.29
C SER A 354 -19.29 -19.88 36.70
N ALA A 355 -20.00 -20.43 35.71
CA ALA A 355 -21.20 -21.23 35.87
C ALA A 355 -20.90 -22.73 35.71
N TRP A 356 -21.56 -23.57 36.51
CA TRP A 356 -21.29 -25.01 36.58
C TRP A 356 -22.57 -25.85 36.43
N ASP A 357 -22.54 -26.83 35.52
CA ASP A 357 -23.51 -27.93 35.39
C ASP A 357 -22.97 -29.20 36.08
N PHE A 358 -23.72 -29.74 37.04
CA PHE A 358 -23.36 -30.96 37.75
C PHE A 358 -23.90 -32.24 37.08
N CYS A 359 -24.37 -32.15 35.83
CA CYS A 359 -24.74 -33.24 34.94
C CYS A 359 -25.98 -34.06 35.37
N ASP A 360 -26.64 -33.70 36.48
CA ASP A 360 -27.84 -34.39 36.98
C ASP A 360 -29.15 -33.77 36.45
N GLY A 361 -29.08 -32.60 35.84
CA GLY A 361 -30.24 -31.85 35.31
C GLY A 361 -30.98 -31.01 36.36
N GLU A 362 -30.44 -30.91 37.58
CA GLU A 362 -31.10 -30.26 38.73
C GLU A 362 -30.15 -29.33 39.52
N ASP A 363 -28.85 -29.65 39.64
CA ASP A 363 -27.85 -28.86 40.37
C ASP A 363 -26.99 -28.03 39.39
N PHE A 364 -27.22 -26.73 39.40
CA PHE A 364 -26.44 -25.73 38.67
C PHE A 364 -25.92 -24.70 39.68
N ARG A 365 -24.70 -24.18 39.53
CA ARG A 365 -24.10 -23.26 40.52
C ARG A 365 -23.25 -22.17 39.89
N ILE A 366 -23.23 -21.01 40.53
CA ILE A 366 -22.30 -19.91 40.25
C ILE A 366 -21.13 -19.93 41.24
N LYS A 367 -19.92 -19.66 40.73
CA LYS A 367 -18.72 -19.35 41.51
C LYS A 367 -18.17 -17.98 41.07
N MET A 368 -18.41 -16.95 41.86
CA MET A 368 -17.98 -15.57 41.63
C MET A 368 -17.73 -14.85 42.96
N CYS A 369 -16.66 -14.04 43.04
CA CYS A 369 -16.40 -13.16 44.17
C CYS A 369 -17.03 -11.78 43.92
N THR A 370 -18.34 -11.66 44.03
CA THR A 370 -19.08 -10.47 43.60
C THR A 370 -18.86 -9.27 44.52
N ASN A 371 -18.48 -8.13 43.94
CA ASN A 371 -18.47 -6.82 44.55
C ASN A 371 -19.71 -6.02 44.11
N VAL A 372 -20.09 -5.03 44.92
CA VAL A 372 -21.21 -4.13 44.58
C VAL A 372 -20.70 -2.98 43.71
N ASN A 373 -20.59 -3.24 42.41
CA ASN A 373 -20.27 -2.28 41.36
C ASN A 373 -20.99 -2.64 40.04
N MET A 374 -20.92 -1.75 39.05
CA MET A 374 -21.59 -1.94 37.75
C MET A 374 -20.95 -3.06 36.92
N GLU A 375 -19.62 -3.22 36.97
CA GLU A 375 -18.90 -4.29 36.29
C GLU A 375 -19.42 -5.68 36.71
N ASP A 376 -19.39 -5.97 38.01
CA ASP A 376 -19.88 -7.24 38.55
C ASP A 376 -21.39 -7.38 38.38
N PHE A 377 -22.16 -6.29 38.31
CA PHE A 377 -23.59 -6.35 37.98
C PHE A 377 -23.82 -6.90 36.57
N ILE A 378 -23.00 -6.47 35.60
CA ILE A 378 -23.04 -6.97 34.23
C ILE A 378 -22.54 -8.41 34.18
N THR A 379 -21.43 -8.73 34.84
CA THR A 379 -20.89 -10.11 34.92
C THR A 379 -21.89 -11.09 35.53
N VAL A 380 -22.62 -10.68 36.57
CA VAL A 380 -23.70 -11.49 37.15
C VAL A 380 -24.74 -11.86 36.08
N HIS A 381 -25.13 -10.93 35.20
CA HIS A 381 -26.06 -11.24 34.11
C HIS A 381 -25.46 -12.15 33.06
N HIS A 382 -24.18 -11.98 32.72
CA HIS A 382 -23.46 -12.87 31.81
C HIS A 382 -23.47 -14.32 32.33
N GLU A 383 -23.04 -14.53 33.58
CA GLU A 383 -22.92 -15.88 34.18
C GLU A 383 -24.27 -16.57 34.35
N MET A 384 -25.31 -15.80 34.67
CA MET A 384 -26.67 -16.30 34.74
C MET A 384 -27.21 -16.70 33.36
N GLY A 385 -26.66 -16.14 32.28
CA GLY A 385 -26.90 -16.59 30.90
C GLY A 385 -26.41 -18.01 30.65
N HIS A 386 -25.24 -18.37 31.17
CA HIS A 386 -24.74 -19.75 31.11
C HIS A 386 -25.66 -20.71 31.85
N ILE A 387 -26.08 -20.36 33.07
CA ILE A 387 -27.06 -21.14 33.85
C ILE A 387 -28.37 -21.33 33.07
N MET A 388 -28.86 -20.25 32.46
CA MET A 388 -30.08 -20.31 31.66
C MET A 388 -29.93 -21.25 30.47
N TYR A 389 -28.79 -21.21 29.78
CA TYR A 389 -28.52 -22.12 28.68
C TYR A 389 -28.48 -23.58 29.15
N PHE A 390 -27.81 -23.86 30.28
CA PHE A 390 -27.78 -25.19 30.90
C PHE A 390 -29.18 -25.73 31.17
N MET A 391 -30.05 -24.89 31.73
CA MET A 391 -31.42 -25.25 32.05
C MET A 391 -32.26 -25.52 30.81
N LEU A 392 -32.06 -24.77 29.73
CA LEU A 392 -32.88 -24.87 28.52
C LEU A 392 -32.62 -26.15 27.72
N TYR A 393 -31.38 -26.66 27.71
CA TYR A 393 -31.05 -27.93 27.06
C TYR A 393 -31.03 -29.13 28.02
N LYS A 394 -31.40 -28.96 29.29
CA LYS A 394 -31.23 -29.99 30.33
C LYS A 394 -31.91 -31.33 30.01
N ASP A 395 -32.93 -31.33 29.16
CA ASP A 395 -33.65 -32.54 28.77
C ASP A 395 -33.01 -33.28 27.58
N GLN A 396 -31.96 -32.72 26.96
CA GLN A 396 -31.16 -33.40 25.95
C GLN A 396 -30.31 -34.53 26.57
N PRO A 397 -29.92 -35.55 25.78
CA PRO A 397 -28.85 -36.48 26.16
C PRO A 397 -27.61 -35.70 26.65
N ASN A 398 -26.91 -36.21 27.66
CA ASN A 398 -25.75 -35.60 28.28
C ASN A 398 -24.67 -35.19 27.26
N LEU A 399 -24.47 -35.98 26.20
CA LEU A 399 -23.55 -35.62 25.10
C LEU A 399 -23.96 -34.37 24.32
N PHE A 400 -25.24 -34.01 24.29
CA PHE A 400 -25.76 -32.82 23.62
C PHE A 400 -25.99 -31.64 24.58
N ARG A 401 -25.69 -31.78 25.88
CA ARG A 401 -25.79 -30.73 26.89
C ARG A 401 -24.59 -29.79 26.88
N THR A 402 -24.39 -29.15 25.74
CA THR A 402 -23.40 -28.10 25.50
C THR A 402 -23.95 -27.19 24.40
N GLY A 403 -23.39 -26.00 24.26
CA GLY A 403 -23.76 -25.06 23.21
C GLY A 403 -23.53 -25.63 21.81
N ALA A 404 -24.24 -25.06 20.83
CA ALA A 404 -24.18 -25.49 19.43
C ALA A 404 -22.74 -25.44 18.85
N THR A 405 -21.94 -24.49 19.33
CA THR A 405 -20.47 -24.50 19.32
C THR A 405 -19.99 -23.93 20.66
N PRO A 406 -18.70 -24.06 21.02
CA PRO A 406 -18.18 -23.43 22.24
C PRO A 406 -18.47 -21.91 22.33
N ALA A 407 -18.54 -21.21 21.19
CA ALA A 407 -18.80 -19.77 21.14
C ALA A 407 -20.24 -19.38 21.52
N PHE A 408 -21.22 -20.26 21.32
CA PHE A 408 -22.62 -19.97 21.64
C PHE A 408 -22.85 -19.76 23.14
N HIS A 409 -22.09 -20.46 23.99
CA HIS A 409 -22.20 -20.29 25.42
C HIS A 409 -21.85 -18.87 25.85
N GLU A 410 -20.65 -18.43 25.47
CA GLU A 410 -20.14 -17.10 25.80
C GLU A 410 -21.03 -16.00 25.18
N ALA A 411 -21.44 -16.17 23.91
CA ALA A 411 -22.24 -15.17 23.20
C ALA A 411 -23.57 -14.86 23.88
N ILE A 412 -24.22 -15.82 24.53
CA ILE A 412 -25.53 -15.60 25.17
C ILE A 412 -25.38 -14.76 26.43
N GLY A 413 -24.40 -15.07 27.28
CA GLY A 413 -24.11 -14.25 28.45
C GLY A 413 -23.83 -12.80 28.04
N ASP A 414 -22.99 -12.62 27.02
CA ASP A 414 -22.63 -11.29 26.52
C ASP A 414 -23.79 -10.54 25.85
N THR A 415 -24.66 -11.24 25.11
CA THR A 415 -25.86 -10.64 24.50
C THR A 415 -26.76 -10.01 25.57
N ILE A 416 -26.90 -10.67 26.72
CA ILE A 416 -27.73 -10.16 27.81
C ILE A 416 -27.03 -8.99 28.51
N ALA A 417 -25.72 -9.10 28.75
CA ALA A 417 -24.90 -8.03 29.29
C ALA A 417 -25.07 -6.71 28.49
N LEU A 418 -25.09 -6.78 27.15
CA LEU A 418 -25.33 -5.62 26.28
C LEU A 418 -26.67 -4.92 26.57
N SER A 419 -27.76 -5.68 26.78
CA SER A 419 -29.08 -5.09 27.07
C SER A 419 -29.12 -4.44 28.45
N VAL A 420 -28.51 -5.09 29.44
CA VAL A 420 -28.54 -4.69 30.85
C VAL A 420 -27.69 -3.46 31.11
N ALA A 421 -26.59 -3.29 30.37
CA ALA A 421 -25.72 -2.12 30.46
C ALA A 421 -26.33 -0.84 29.86
N THR A 422 -27.44 -0.92 29.12
CA THR A 422 -28.01 0.27 28.46
C THR A 422 -28.61 1.25 29.47
N PRO A 423 -28.46 2.58 29.25
CA PRO A 423 -29.15 3.60 30.05
C PRO A 423 -30.67 3.41 30.08
N ASN A 424 -31.26 2.89 29.00
CA ASN A 424 -32.69 2.58 28.92
C ASN A 424 -33.09 1.50 29.92
N HIS A 425 -32.30 0.43 30.02
CA HIS A 425 -32.54 -0.63 30.99
C HIS A 425 -32.35 -0.12 32.42
N LEU A 426 -31.22 0.52 32.71
CA LEU A 426 -30.87 1.03 34.03
C LEU A 426 -31.91 2.02 34.57
N ARG A 427 -32.53 2.84 33.71
CA ARG A 427 -33.68 3.69 34.07
C ARG A 427 -34.93 2.89 34.42
N LYS A 428 -35.28 1.88 33.60
CA LYS A 428 -36.46 1.03 33.84
C LYS A 428 -36.38 0.27 35.16
N VAL A 429 -35.18 -0.14 35.58
CA VAL A 429 -34.94 -0.85 36.84
C VAL A 429 -34.61 0.06 38.03
N GLY A 430 -34.62 1.40 37.83
CA GLY A 430 -34.44 2.39 38.90
C GLY A 430 -33.00 2.56 39.40
N LEU A 431 -32.01 2.16 38.60
CA LEU A 431 -30.59 2.33 38.90
C LEU A 431 -29.98 3.60 38.29
N LEU A 432 -30.67 4.24 37.35
CA LEU A 432 -30.28 5.49 36.70
C LEU A 432 -31.46 6.47 36.70
N ASP A 433 -31.23 7.72 37.14
CA ASP A 433 -32.26 8.75 37.22
C ASP A 433 -32.39 9.55 35.90
N GLU A 434 -31.65 10.65 35.75
CA GLU A 434 -31.62 11.49 34.54
C GLU A 434 -30.38 11.19 33.68
N TYR A 435 -30.59 10.86 32.41
CA TYR A 435 -29.54 10.69 31.40
C TYR A 435 -29.92 11.55 30.19
N ALA A 436 -29.04 12.50 29.84
CA ALA A 436 -29.31 13.51 28.82
C ALA A 436 -29.49 12.90 27.41
N ASP A 437 -28.92 11.72 27.18
CA ASP A 437 -28.99 10.99 25.91
C ASP A 437 -28.57 11.83 24.70
N SER A 438 -27.58 12.71 24.89
CA SER A 438 -27.03 13.54 23.82
C SER A 438 -26.16 12.72 22.87
N GLN A 439 -25.79 13.31 21.73
CA GLN A 439 -24.82 12.69 20.83
C GLN A 439 -23.49 12.42 21.54
N ALA A 440 -23.04 13.35 22.39
CA ALA A 440 -21.79 13.22 23.13
C ALA A 440 -21.84 12.04 24.13
N ASP A 441 -22.95 11.90 24.86
CA ASP A 441 -23.14 10.79 25.79
C ASP A 441 -23.17 9.44 25.05
N ASN A 442 -23.86 9.37 23.91
CA ASN A 442 -23.93 8.15 23.10
C ASN A 442 -22.58 7.76 22.50
N VAL A 443 -21.80 8.71 21.99
CA VAL A 443 -20.44 8.43 21.48
C VAL A 443 -19.53 7.95 22.61
N ASN A 444 -19.60 8.56 23.79
CA ASN A 444 -18.83 8.13 24.95
C ASN A 444 -19.19 6.71 25.41
N ALA A 445 -20.48 6.38 25.52
CA ALA A 445 -20.94 5.04 25.89
C ALA A 445 -20.51 3.98 24.85
N LEU A 446 -20.64 4.29 23.55
CA LEU A 446 -20.14 3.42 22.49
C LEU A 446 -18.62 3.27 22.55
N PHE A 447 -17.89 4.34 22.85
CA PHE A 447 -16.43 4.30 22.96
C PHE A 447 -15.99 3.39 24.12
N GLU A 448 -16.62 3.50 25.29
CA GLU A 448 -16.40 2.59 26.42
C GLU A 448 -16.63 1.12 26.02
N MET A 449 -17.76 0.83 25.38
CA MET A 449 -18.09 -0.51 24.88
C MET A 449 -17.07 -1.01 23.83
N ALA A 450 -16.55 -0.12 22.99
CA ALA A 450 -15.53 -0.47 22.00
C ALA A 450 -14.17 -0.77 22.64
N LEU A 451 -13.78 -0.05 23.70
CA LEU A 451 -12.58 -0.33 24.49
C LEU A 451 -12.63 -1.68 25.20
N GLU A 452 -13.82 -2.22 25.44
CA GLU A 452 -14.02 -3.54 26.02
C GLU A 452 -14.13 -4.64 24.95
N ARG A 453 -15.06 -4.50 23.99
CA ARG A 453 -15.43 -5.57 23.04
C ARG A 453 -14.61 -5.54 21.76
N VAL A 454 -14.46 -4.37 21.14
CA VAL A 454 -13.74 -4.24 19.86
C VAL A 454 -12.23 -4.38 20.07
N ALA A 455 -11.69 -3.75 21.12
CA ALA A 455 -10.27 -3.84 21.47
C ALA A 455 -9.81 -5.27 21.82
N PHE A 456 -10.73 -6.11 22.31
CA PHE A 456 -10.46 -7.50 22.66
C PHE A 456 -10.30 -8.40 21.43
N LEU A 457 -11.09 -8.19 20.37
CA LEU A 457 -11.15 -9.06 19.19
C LEU A 457 -9.78 -9.56 18.67
N PRO A 458 -8.78 -8.69 18.40
CA PRO A 458 -7.50 -9.18 17.91
C PRO A 458 -6.76 -10.06 18.93
N PHE A 459 -6.90 -9.76 20.23
CA PHE A 459 -6.29 -10.56 21.30
C PHE A 459 -6.98 -11.93 21.45
N GLY A 460 -8.31 -11.94 21.40
CA GLY A 460 -9.14 -13.15 21.37
C GLY A 460 -8.78 -14.05 20.19
N TYR A 461 -8.54 -13.45 19.02
CA TYR A 461 -8.17 -14.15 17.80
C TYR A 461 -6.76 -14.76 17.87
N LEU A 462 -5.75 -13.97 18.23
CA LEU A 462 -4.35 -14.37 18.08
C LEU A 462 -3.88 -15.44 19.07
N ILE A 463 -4.50 -15.56 20.24
CA ILE A 463 -4.06 -16.51 21.28
C ILE A 463 -4.13 -17.95 20.79
N ASP A 464 -5.25 -18.32 20.17
CA ASP A 464 -5.43 -19.68 19.67
C ASP A 464 -4.73 -19.93 18.34
N MET A 465 -4.58 -18.90 17.51
CA MET A 465 -3.70 -18.98 16.35
C MET A 465 -2.27 -19.35 16.77
N TRP A 466 -1.73 -18.68 17.80
CA TRP A 466 -0.43 -19.04 18.37
C TRP A 466 -0.41 -20.48 18.89
N ARG A 467 -1.40 -20.89 19.70
CA ARG A 467 -1.45 -22.25 20.25
C ARG A 467 -1.55 -23.33 19.17
N TRP A 468 -2.35 -23.12 18.13
CA TRP A 468 -2.48 -24.07 17.03
C TRP A 468 -1.19 -24.20 16.23
N ASP A 469 -0.46 -23.09 16.03
CA ASP A 469 0.84 -23.13 15.35
C ASP A 469 1.91 -23.83 16.21
N VAL A 470 1.82 -23.73 17.54
CA VAL A 470 2.66 -24.48 18.49
C VAL A 470 2.29 -25.97 18.50
N PHE A 471 1.01 -26.32 18.58
CA PHE A 471 0.56 -27.72 18.61
C PHE A 471 0.92 -28.46 17.31
N SER A 472 0.72 -27.82 16.15
CA SER A 472 1.08 -28.40 14.85
C SER A 472 2.59 -28.53 14.61
N GLY A 473 3.41 -27.82 15.40
CA GLY A 473 4.86 -27.73 15.18
C GLY A 473 5.25 -26.80 14.03
N ALA A 474 4.31 -26.02 13.48
CA ALA A 474 4.61 -24.97 12.50
C ALA A 474 5.57 -23.91 13.08
N VAL A 475 5.57 -23.74 14.40
CA VAL A 475 6.50 -22.88 15.14
C VAL A 475 7.32 -23.73 16.09
N ASN A 476 8.65 -23.65 15.96
CA ASN A 476 9.57 -24.36 16.82
C ASN A 476 9.58 -23.76 18.25
N GLU A 477 9.88 -24.58 19.26
CA GLU A 477 10.07 -24.14 20.64
C GLU A 477 11.02 -22.94 20.76
N SER A 478 12.09 -22.90 19.95
CA SER A 478 13.06 -21.80 19.92
C SER A 478 12.55 -20.48 19.33
N GLN A 479 11.27 -20.40 18.96
CA GLN A 479 10.65 -19.23 18.34
C GLN A 479 9.26 -18.92 18.93
N TRP A 480 8.90 -19.56 20.05
CA TRP A 480 7.59 -19.43 20.66
C TRP A 480 7.28 -18.00 21.05
N ASN A 481 8.22 -17.32 21.71
CA ASN A 481 8.00 -15.97 22.21
C ASN A 481 8.07 -14.94 21.07
N ALA A 482 8.98 -15.12 20.11
CA ALA A 482 9.07 -14.29 18.91
C ALA A 482 7.79 -14.39 18.05
N HIS A 483 7.24 -15.59 17.86
CA HIS A 483 5.99 -15.77 17.11
C HIS A 483 4.79 -15.16 17.83
N TRP A 484 4.74 -15.24 19.16
CA TRP A 484 3.73 -14.56 19.97
C TRP A 484 3.72 -13.05 19.68
N TRP A 485 4.89 -12.40 19.73
CA TRP A 485 5.01 -10.96 19.44
C TRP A 485 4.70 -10.63 17.98
N LYS A 486 5.13 -11.44 17.03
CA LYS A 486 4.77 -11.28 15.62
C LYS A 486 3.26 -11.26 15.40
N LEU A 487 2.51 -12.12 16.08
CA LEU A 487 1.05 -12.15 15.98
C LEU A 487 0.40 -10.93 16.66
N ARG A 488 0.96 -10.48 17.80
CA ARG A 488 0.50 -9.26 18.48
C ARG A 488 0.73 -8.00 17.66
N GLU A 489 1.88 -7.86 17.03
CA GLU A 489 2.18 -6.74 16.12
C GLU A 489 1.25 -6.77 14.90
N LYS A 490 1.03 -7.96 14.31
CA LYS A 490 0.17 -8.13 13.14
C LYS A 490 -1.30 -7.78 13.42
N TYR A 491 -1.90 -8.36 14.45
CA TYR A 491 -3.35 -8.28 14.67
C TYR A 491 -3.74 -7.21 15.70
N GLN A 492 -3.03 -7.16 16.83
CA GLN A 492 -3.33 -6.22 17.92
C GLN A 492 -2.58 -4.89 17.77
N LYS A 493 -1.65 -4.75 16.81
CA LYS A 493 -0.91 -3.50 16.56
C LYS A 493 -0.28 -2.95 17.85
N VAL A 494 0.30 -3.85 18.65
CA VAL A 494 1.02 -3.53 19.90
C VAL A 494 2.40 -4.14 19.90
N TYR A 495 3.34 -3.48 20.57
CA TYR A 495 4.71 -3.95 20.73
C TYR A 495 5.11 -4.10 22.21
N ALA A 496 6.16 -4.87 22.46
CA ALA A 496 6.70 -5.06 23.80
C ALA A 496 7.46 -3.81 24.25
N PRO A 497 7.21 -3.27 25.45
CA PRO A 497 7.91 -2.05 25.91
C PRO A 497 9.36 -2.27 26.33
N VAL A 498 9.79 -3.53 26.38
CA VAL A 498 11.16 -3.95 26.66
C VAL A 498 11.49 -5.11 25.74
N GLU A 499 12.77 -5.28 25.42
CA GLU A 499 13.22 -6.42 24.62
C GLU A 499 12.81 -7.75 25.27
N ARG A 500 12.30 -8.68 24.47
CA ARG A 500 11.86 -10.02 24.89
C ARG A 500 12.65 -11.06 24.13
N THR A 501 13.05 -12.11 24.85
CA THR A 501 13.88 -13.20 24.31
C THR A 501 13.15 -14.53 24.39
N GLU A 502 13.78 -15.62 23.95
CA GLU A 502 13.20 -16.98 24.09
C GLU A 502 13.43 -17.60 25.47
N ASP A 503 14.21 -16.94 26.34
CA ASP A 503 14.25 -17.23 27.78
C ASP A 503 12.97 -16.78 28.48
N ASP A 504 12.15 -15.95 27.83
CA ASP A 504 10.84 -15.54 28.28
C ASP A 504 9.75 -16.49 27.78
N PHE A 505 8.55 -16.39 28.37
CA PHE A 505 7.36 -17.11 27.93
C PHE A 505 6.11 -16.25 28.19
N ASP A 506 5.99 -15.18 27.42
CA ASP A 506 4.93 -14.18 27.56
C ASP A 506 3.50 -14.73 27.41
N PRO A 507 3.21 -15.69 26.50
CA PRO A 507 1.87 -16.29 26.46
C PRO A 507 1.51 -16.96 27.79
N GLY A 508 2.46 -17.60 28.49
CA GLY A 508 2.22 -18.23 29.80
C GLY A 508 1.82 -17.25 30.91
N ALA A 509 2.01 -15.94 30.71
CA ALA A 509 1.58 -14.92 31.65
C ALA A 509 0.06 -14.63 31.58
N LYS A 510 -0.70 -15.31 30.70
CA LYS A 510 -2.18 -15.24 30.62
C LYS A 510 -2.79 -16.56 31.06
N TYR A 511 -3.66 -16.53 32.08
CA TYR A 511 -4.28 -17.70 32.73
C TYR A 511 -4.80 -18.81 31.80
N HIS A 512 -5.40 -18.46 30.66
CA HIS A 512 -6.01 -19.43 29.75
C HIS A 512 -5.00 -20.38 29.08
N ILE A 513 -3.72 -19.97 29.02
CA ILE A 513 -2.62 -20.78 28.50
C ILE A 513 -2.27 -21.93 29.47
N PRO A 514 -1.88 -21.68 30.74
CA PRO A 514 -1.62 -22.76 31.70
C PRO A 514 -2.86 -23.56 32.09
N ALA A 515 -4.05 -22.96 32.03
CA ALA A 515 -5.31 -23.65 32.33
C ALA A 515 -5.84 -24.54 31.18
N SER A 516 -5.20 -24.54 30.00
CA SER A 516 -5.67 -25.29 28.81
C SER A 516 -7.11 -24.92 28.38
N SER A 517 -7.51 -23.66 28.59
CA SER A 517 -8.85 -23.18 28.22
C SER A 517 -8.84 -22.53 26.83
N GLN A 518 -9.77 -22.90 25.95
CA GLN A 518 -9.88 -22.33 24.59
C GLN A 518 -10.22 -20.84 24.66
N TYR A 519 -9.65 -20.04 23.76
CA TYR A 519 -9.81 -18.58 23.75
C TYR A 519 -10.55 -18.07 22.51
N ILE A 520 -10.51 -18.83 21.41
CA ILE A 520 -11.20 -18.47 20.17
C ILE A 520 -12.73 -18.43 20.31
N ALA A 521 -13.26 -19.13 21.32
CA ALA A 521 -14.67 -19.06 21.69
C ALA A 521 -15.09 -17.61 21.99
N TYR A 522 -14.26 -16.84 22.69
CA TYR A 522 -14.53 -15.43 23.02
C TYR A 522 -14.52 -14.52 21.78
N PHE A 523 -13.61 -14.77 20.82
CA PHE A 523 -13.59 -14.01 19.56
C PHE A 523 -14.89 -14.19 18.78
N LEU A 524 -15.32 -15.45 18.59
CA LEU A 524 -16.58 -15.74 17.91
C LEU A 524 -17.79 -15.26 18.71
N ALA A 525 -17.73 -15.33 20.04
CA ALA A 525 -18.77 -14.85 20.92
C ALA A 525 -18.99 -13.35 20.81
N HIS A 526 -17.93 -12.54 20.80
CA HIS A 526 -18.04 -11.09 20.60
C HIS A 526 -18.52 -10.67 19.22
N ILE A 527 -18.62 -11.60 18.27
CA ILE A 527 -19.29 -11.35 16.98
C ILE A 527 -20.75 -11.80 17.06
N LEU A 528 -20.98 -13.01 17.57
CA LEU A 528 -22.31 -13.60 17.74
C LEU A 528 -23.20 -12.80 18.69
N GLU A 529 -22.64 -12.20 19.74
CA GLU A 529 -23.40 -11.43 20.73
C GLU A 529 -24.17 -10.29 20.07
N PHE A 530 -23.56 -9.58 19.12
CA PHE A 530 -24.24 -8.51 18.39
C PHE A 530 -25.26 -9.05 17.39
N GLN A 531 -24.99 -10.21 16.77
CA GLN A 531 -25.92 -10.85 15.85
C GLN A 531 -27.19 -11.34 16.58
N PHE A 532 -27.01 -11.95 17.76
CA PHE A 532 -28.11 -12.32 18.66
C PHE A 532 -28.84 -11.08 19.16
N TYR A 533 -28.12 -10.08 19.68
CA TYR A 533 -28.68 -8.84 20.17
C TYR A 533 -29.55 -8.14 19.11
N ARG A 534 -29.04 -7.98 17.88
CA ARG A 534 -29.80 -7.42 16.74
C ARG A 534 -31.10 -8.19 16.50
N SER A 535 -31.06 -9.51 16.47
CA SER A 535 -32.24 -10.33 16.26
C SER A 535 -33.28 -10.18 17.38
N LEU A 536 -32.85 -10.20 18.64
CA LEU A 536 -33.74 -10.02 19.79
C LEU A 536 -34.35 -8.63 19.84
N CYS A 537 -33.60 -7.61 19.43
CA CYS A 537 -34.08 -6.23 19.31
C CYS A 537 -35.14 -6.07 18.22
N ILE A 538 -34.97 -6.75 17.08
CA ILE A 538 -35.99 -6.80 16.03
C ILE A 538 -37.25 -7.50 16.55
N GLU A 539 -37.09 -8.64 17.21
CA GLU A 539 -38.21 -9.41 17.77
C GLU A 539 -38.98 -8.64 18.85
N ALA A 540 -38.26 -7.84 19.65
CA ALA A 540 -38.85 -6.95 20.65
C ALA A 540 -39.50 -5.69 20.06
N GLY A 541 -39.42 -5.48 18.74
CA GLY A 541 -39.91 -4.26 18.07
C GLY A 541 -39.14 -3.00 18.45
N GLN A 542 -37.90 -3.17 18.95
CA GLN A 542 -37.01 -2.10 19.39
C GLN A 542 -35.99 -1.71 18.31
N TYR A 543 -35.85 -2.46 17.22
CA TYR A 543 -34.94 -2.13 16.13
C TYR A 543 -35.52 -2.58 14.80
N ASP A 544 -35.30 -1.77 13.76
CA ASP A 544 -35.68 -2.12 12.39
C ASP A 544 -34.58 -1.64 11.43
N PRO A 545 -33.77 -2.55 10.87
CA PRO A 545 -32.67 -2.19 9.99
C PRO A 545 -33.14 -1.60 8.64
N ALA A 546 -34.43 -1.72 8.28
CA ALA A 546 -34.98 -1.17 7.05
C ALA A 546 -35.53 0.26 7.22
N SER A 547 -35.56 0.80 8.43
CA SER A 547 -36.15 2.10 8.75
C SER A 547 -35.11 3.03 9.38
N GLU A 548 -34.73 4.09 8.66
CA GLU A 548 -33.84 5.15 9.19
C GLU A 548 -34.45 5.91 10.38
N SER A 549 -35.77 5.82 10.57
CA SER A 549 -36.48 6.41 11.72
C SER A 549 -36.52 5.51 12.96
N SER A 550 -36.03 4.26 12.84
CA SER A 550 -35.91 3.35 13.98
C SER A 550 -34.84 3.85 14.96
N GLN A 551 -34.97 3.49 16.24
CA GLN A 551 -33.92 3.83 17.19
C GLN A 551 -32.62 3.08 16.85
N PRO A 552 -31.45 3.67 17.11
CA PRO A 552 -30.17 2.99 16.90
C PRO A 552 -30.07 1.68 17.68
N LEU A 553 -29.38 0.69 17.12
CA LEU A 553 -29.27 -0.64 17.72
C LEU A 553 -28.73 -0.59 19.17
N HIS A 554 -27.71 0.23 19.44
CA HIS A 554 -27.12 0.37 20.78
C HIS A 554 -28.05 0.91 21.88
N LYS A 555 -29.23 1.42 21.52
CA LYS A 555 -30.25 1.89 22.48
C LYS A 555 -31.30 0.83 22.81
N CYS A 556 -31.26 -0.32 22.15
CA CYS A 556 -32.25 -1.36 22.35
C CYS A 556 -32.24 -1.90 23.79
N ASP A 557 -33.42 -2.23 24.29
CA ASP A 557 -33.58 -3.01 25.52
C ASP A 557 -34.80 -3.92 25.37
N PHE A 558 -34.55 -5.23 25.31
CA PHE A 558 -35.59 -6.24 25.12
C PHE A 558 -36.15 -6.79 26.44
N PHE A 559 -35.85 -6.18 27.58
CA PHE A 559 -36.48 -6.49 28.87
C PHE A 559 -38.01 -6.47 28.78
N ASN A 560 -38.68 -7.47 29.37
CA ASN A 560 -40.12 -7.79 29.23
C ASN A 560 -40.61 -8.26 27.85
N SER A 561 -39.72 -8.54 26.89
CA SER A 561 -40.13 -9.13 25.60
C SER A 561 -40.20 -10.66 25.67
N LYS A 562 -41.42 -11.19 25.85
CA LYS A 562 -41.63 -12.65 25.78
C LYS A 562 -41.31 -13.24 24.41
N ALA A 563 -41.54 -12.47 23.33
CA ALA A 563 -41.19 -12.92 21.98
C ALA A 563 -39.68 -13.11 21.81
N ALA A 564 -38.86 -12.20 22.35
CA ALA A 564 -37.42 -12.38 22.38
C ALA A 564 -37.00 -13.60 23.22
N GLY A 565 -37.65 -13.82 24.37
CA GLY A 565 -37.41 -15.01 25.19
C GLY A 565 -37.84 -16.33 24.56
N ASP A 566 -38.92 -16.35 23.78
CA ASP A 566 -39.35 -17.53 23.02
C ASP A 566 -38.30 -17.88 21.95
N LYS A 567 -37.74 -16.87 21.28
CA LYS A 567 -36.63 -17.05 20.33
C LYS A 567 -35.39 -17.64 20.99
N LEU A 568 -34.99 -17.11 22.15
CA LEU A 568 -33.91 -17.69 22.97
C LEU A 568 -34.21 -19.14 23.34
N ARG A 569 -35.42 -19.44 23.82
CA ARG A 569 -35.83 -20.81 24.19
C ARG A 569 -35.73 -21.77 23.01
N GLU A 570 -36.23 -21.37 21.84
CA GLU A 570 -36.22 -22.19 20.63
C GLU A 570 -34.80 -22.54 20.17
N GLY A 571 -33.89 -21.57 20.15
CA GLY A 571 -32.51 -21.81 19.76
C GLY A 571 -31.69 -22.58 20.80
N LEU A 572 -31.79 -22.17 22.07
CA LEU A 572 -30.95 -22.71 23.14
C LEU A 572 -31.36 -24.10 23.60
N SER A 573 -32.65 -24.47 23.51
CA SER A 573 -33.10 -25.83 23.88
C SER A 573 -32.55 -26.95 22.98
N LEU A 574 -32.03 -26.59 21.80
CA LEU A 574 -31.38 -27.54 20.89
C LEU A 574 -30.06 -28.09 21.45
N GLY A 575 -29.35 -27.32 22.28
CA GLY A 575 -27.99 -27.65 22.69
C GLY A 575 -27.11 -27.98 21.47
N TYR A 576 -26.39 -29.11 21.55
CA TYR A 576 -25.58 -29.63 20.44
C TYR A 576 -26.31 -30.73 19.63
N SER A 577 -27.63 -30.87 19.77
CA SER A 577 -28.39 -31.96 19.12
C SER A 577 -28.60 -31.76 17.60
N GLU A 578 -28.45 -30.54 17.12
CA GLU A 578 -28.57 -30.16 15.69
C GLU A 578 -27.26 -29.52 15.20
N ASP A 579 -27.18 -29.22 13.90
CA ASP A 579 -26.09 -28.41 13.34
C ASP A 579 -26.15 -26.97 13.87
N TRP A 580 -24.99 -26.34 14.11
CA TRP A 580 -24.95 -25.00 14.70
C TRP A 580 -25.60 -23.92 13.83
N GLN A 581 -25.62 -24.11 12.51
CA GLN A 581 -26.31 -23.20 11.59
C GLN A 581 -27.82 -23.22 11.82
N VAL A 582 -28.39 -24.36 12.22
CA VAL A 582 -29.81 -24.48 12.54
C VAL A 582 -30.13 -23.74 13.83
N ALA A 583 -29.27 -23.87 14.85
CA ALA A 583 -29.40 -23.11 16.08
C ALA A 583 -29.26 -21.59 15.83
N LEU A 584 -28.30 -21.18 14.97
CA LEU A 584 -28.12 -19.80 14.56
C LEU A 584 -29.35 -19.25 13.82
N GLU A 585 -29.91 -20.02 12.88
CA GLU A 585 -31.08 -19.65 12.09
C GLU A 585 -32.32 -19.49 12.98
N LYS A 586 -32.46 -20.33 14.02
CA LYS A 586 -33.52 -20.16 15.03
C LYS A 586 -33.37 -18.89 15.85
N LEU A 587 -32.15 -18.54 16.25
CA LEU A 587 -31.88 -17.36 17.05
C LEU A 587 -31.93 -16.06 16.23
N THR A 588 -31.51 -16.10 14.97
CA THR A 588 -31.21 -14.88 14.18
C THR A 588 -31.94 -14.79 12.85
N GLY A 589 -32.43 -15.90 12.30
CA GLY A 589 -32.88 -16.00 10.92
C GLY A 589 -31.74 -16.12 9.89
N GLU A 590 -30.48 -16.15 10.34
CA GLU A 590 -29.28 -16.22 9.51
C GLU A 590 -28.57 -17.56 9.72
N ARG A 591 -27.86 -18.05 8.69
CA ARG A 591 -27.11 -19.33 8.75
C ARG A 591 -25.58 -19.16 8.81
N GLU A 592 -25.10 -17.93 8.77
CA GLU A 592 -23.68 -17.60 8.76
C GLU A 592 -23.38 -16.61 9.90
N ILE A 593 -22.18 -16.73 10.48
CA ILE A 593 -21.66 -15.76 11.44
C ILE A 593 -21.12 -14.56 10.66
N SER A 594 -21.50 -13.34 11.06
CA SER A 594 -21.09 -12.09 10.40
C SER A 594 -20.80 -10.97 11.39
N GLY A 595 -19.76 -10.16 11.11
CA GLY A 595 -19.44 -8.94 11.83
C GLY A 595 -20.40 -7.77 11.58
N LYS A 596 -21.36 -7.90 10.66
CA LYS A 596 -22.25 -6.80 10.26
C LYS A 596 -23.05 -6.22 11.43
N ALA A 597 -23.57 -7.06 12.32
CA ALA A 597 -24.36 -6.58 13.45
C ALA A 597 -23.52 -5.75 14.45
N LEU A 598 -22.25 -6.12 14.63
CA LEU A 598 -21.29 -5.35 15.42
C LEU A 598 -21.05 -3.98 14.77
N LEU A 599 -20.84 -3.94 13.46
CA LEU A 599 -20.66 -2.68 12.73
C LEU A 599 -21.92 -1.80 12.80
N ASP A 600 -23.11 -2.37 12.66
CA ASP A 600 -24.39 -1.65 12.81
C ASP A 600 -24.52 -1.02 14.21
N TYR A 601 -24.06 -1.71 15.26
CA TYR A 601 -24.08 -1.22 16.64
C TYR A 601 -23.14 -0.02 16.83
N PHE A 602 -21.92 -0.09 16.29
CA PHE A 602 -20.86 0.90 16.46
C PHE A 602 -20.81 1.99 15.38
N GLU A 603 -21.69 1.98 14.38
CA GLU A 603 -21.67 2.93 13.26
C GLU A 603 -21.55 4.41 13.69
N PRO A 604 -22.26 4.91 14.73
CA PRO A 604 -22.08 6.29 15.18
C PRO A 604 -20.67 6.59 15.71
N LEU A 605 -20.06 5.65 16.44
CA LEU A 605 -18.69 5.77 16.92
C LEU A 605 -17.70 5.69 15.77
N TYR A 606 -17.91 4.77 14.83
CA TYR A 606 -17.03 4.61 13.66
C TYR A 606 -16.92 5.91 12.87
N ARG A 607 -18.05 6.58 12.59
CA ARG A 607 -18.06 7.89 11.93
C ARG A 607 -17.33 8.96 12.72
N PHE A 608 -17.53 8.99 14.04
CA PHE A 608 -16.85 9.93 14.92
C PHE A 608 -15.33 9.74 14.91
N LEU A 609 -14.86 8.51 15.07
CA LEU A 609 -13.42 8.18 15.09
C LEU A 609 -12.75 8.58 13.77
N LYS A 610 -13.39 8.30 12.62
CA LYS A 610 -12.88 8.71 11.31
C LYS A 610 -12.72 10.22 11.18
N GLU A 611 -13.71 10.98 11.66
CA GLU A 611 -13.67 12.44 11.61
C GLU A 611 -12.57 13.01 12.52
N GLU A 612 -12.43 12.49 13.75
CA GLU A 612 -11.39 12.94 14.69
C GLU A 612 -9.99 12.54 14.25
N ASN A 613 -9.78 11.29 13.80
CA ASN A 613 -8.49 10.81 13.33
C ASN A 613 -7.97 11.61 12.13
N ARG A 614 -8.86 12.09 11.26
CA ARG A 614 -8.50 13.01 10.18
C ARG A 614 -7.97 14.35 10.71
N LYS A 615 -8.55 14.90 11.77
CA LYS A 615 -8.07 16.16 12.37
C LYS A 615 -6.68 16.00 12.95
N PHE A 616 -6.42 14.91 13.68
CA PHE A 616 -5.09 14.60 14.20
C PHE A 616 -4.07 14.45 13.06
N LYS A 617 -4.43 13.67 12.03
CA LYS A 617 -3.56 13.45 10.87
C LYS A 617 -3.23 14.75 10.12
N VAL A 618 -4.20 15.65 9.95
CA VAL A 618 -3.97 16.96 9.32
C VAL A 618 -3.05 17.85 10.16
N ALA A 619 -3.17 17.82 11.49
CA ALA A 619 -2.30 18.59 12.39
C ALA A 619 -0.83 18.12 12.31
N GLU A 620 -0.61 16.80 12.22
CA GLU A 620 0.73 16.19 12.12
C GLU A 620 1.34 16.21 10.71
N MET A 621 0.56 16.63 9.70
CA MET A 621 0.94 16.48 8.29
C MET A 621 2.23 17.21 7.93
N GLY A 622 2.53 18.33 8.61
CA GLY A 622 3.80 19.05 8.43
C GLY A 622 5.01 18.18 8.75
N HIS A 623 5.01 17.54 9.93
CA HIS A 623 6.09 16.66 10.38
C HIS A 623 6.19 15.38 9.52
N ILE A 624 5.04 14.82 9.11
CA ILE A 624 4.99 13.66 8.22
C ILE A 624 5.65 13.96 6.87
N VAL A 625 5.29 15.08 6.24
CA VAL A 625 5.83 15.46 4.92
C VAL A 625 7.31 15.85 5.00
N GLU A 626 7.73 16.52 6.07
CA GLU A 626 9.15 16.83 6.31
C GLU A 626 10.00 15.56 6.38
N ARG A 627 9.62 14.61 7.23
CA ARG A 627 10.29 13.30 7.35
C ARG A 627 10.29 12.53 6.03
N TYR A 628 9.17 12.52 5.31
CA TYR A 628 9.09 11.90 3.99
C TYR A 628 10.09 12.54 3.01
N ASN A 629 10.21 13.87 2.98
CA ASN A 629 11.15 14.56 2.10
C ASN A 629 12.61 14.16 2.39
N GLU A 630 12.99 14.03 3.66
CA GLU A 630 14.34 13.60 4.05
C GLU A 630 14.64 12.17 3.58
N GLN A 631 13.73 11.24 3.88
CA GLN A 631 13.87 9.83 3.50
C GLN A 631 13.84 9.66 1.97
N TYR A 632 12.94 10.37 1.28
CA TYR A 632 12.82 10.31 -0.17
C TYR A 632 14.04 10.94 -0.87
N SER A 633 14.69 11.96 -0.29
CA SER A 633 15.93 12.51 -0.83
C SER A 633 17.06 11.46 -0.88
N LEU A 634 17.19 10.63 0.17
CA LEU A 634 18.15 9.51 0.19
C LEU A 634 17.80 8.43 -0.84
N ALA A 635 16.52 8.03 -0.89
CA ALA A 635 16.00 7.07 -1.85
C ALA A 635 16.22 7.54 -3.29
N CYS A 636 15.87 8.80 -3.58
CA CYS A 636 16.08 9.42 -4.90
C CYS A 636 17.56 9.43 -5.27
N ASN A 637 18.46 9.83 -4.36
CA ASN A 637 19.90 9.85 -4.62
C ASN A 637 20.44 8.48 -5.03
N ALA A 638 20.05 7.41 -4.30
CA ALA A 638 20.44 6.05 -4.65
C ALA A 638 19.94 5.65 -6.04
N GLN A 639 18.68 5.95 -6.36
CA GLN A 639 18.09 5.64 -7.66
C GLN A 639 18.74 6.41 -8.81
N VAL A 640 18.92 7.73 -8.68
CA VAL A 640 19.55 8.56 -9.72
C VAL A 640 21.00 8.14 -9.94
N LYS A 641 21.73 7.76 -8.89
CA LYS A 641 23.09 7.19 -9.03
C LYS A 641 23.09 5.91 -9.86
N ALA A 642 22.19 4.97 -9.58
CA ALA A 642 22.08 3.73 -10.34
C ALA A 642 21.65 3.96 -11.80
N GLN A 643 20.71 4.89 -12.03
CA GLN A 643 20.29 5.29 -13.37
C GLN A 643 21.43 5.93 -14.15
N TYR A 644 22.16 6.87 -13.55
CA TYR A 644 23.30 7.53 -14.18
C TYR A 644 24.40 6.52 -14.52
N ALA A 645 24.76 5.62 -13.59
CA ALA A 645 25.74 4.56 -13.82
C ALA A 645 25.37 3.69 -15.02
N THR A 646 24.09 3.32 -15.12
CA THR A 646 23.56 2.54 -16.25
C THR A 646 23.61 3.33 -17.56
N GLN A 647 23.35 4.64 -17.54
CA GLN A 647 23.38 5.50 -18.73
C GLN A 647 24.79 5.72 -19.29
N VAL A 648 25.83 5.67 -18.44
CA VAL A 648 27.24 5.77 -18.84
C VAL A 648 27.89 4.41 -19.11
N ASP A 649 27.17 3.30 -18.95
CA ASP A 649 27.59 1.95 -19.31
C ASP A 649 26.38 1.02 -19.53
N VAL A 650 25.67 1.25 -20.65
CA VAL A 650 24.35 0.64 -20.94
C VAL A 650 24.43 -0.88 -21.10
N GLY A 651 25.59 -1.38 -21.53
CA GLY A 651 25.83 -2.80 -21.79
C GLY A 651 26.09 -3.65 -20.55
N ASN A 652 26.13 -3.05 -19.36
CA ASN A 652 26.52 -3.72 -18.13
C ASN A 652 25.32 -4.39 -17.41
N PRO A 653 25.19 -5.73 -17.42
CA PRO A 653 24.05 -6.41 -16.83
C PRO A 653 23.99 -6.28 -15.30
N GLN A 654 25.13 -6.07 -14.62
CA GLN A 654 25.18 -5.92 -13.17
C GLN A 654 24.57 -4.57 -12.75
N LEU A 655 24.89 -3.49 -13.46
CA LEU A 655 24.31 -2.17 -13.20
C LEU A 655 22.79 -2.15 -13.47
N GLN A 656 22.34 -2.86 -14.51
CA GLN A 656 20.91 -3.02 -14.82
C GLN A 656 20.16 -3.75 -13.69
N GLN A 657 20.79 -4.80 -13.12
CA GLN A 657 20.21 -5.51 -11.98
C GLN A 657 20.16 -4.63 -10.73
N GLU A 658 21.24 -3.93 -10.39
CA GLU A 658 21.30 -3.02 -9.24
C GLU A 658 20.27 -1.88 -9.35
N MET A 659 20.13 -1.27 -10.53
CA MET A 659 19.09 -0.28 -10.81
C MET A 659 17.69 -0.85 -10.57
N THR A 660 17.43 -2.09 -10.99
CA THR A 660 16.13 -2.75 -10.80
C THR A 660 15.82 -2.96 -9.32
N GLU A 661 16.79 -3.44 -8.54
CA GLU A 661 16.64 -3.67 -7.10
C GLU A 661 16.35 -2.36 -6.35
N ILE A 662 17.09 -1.29 -6.65
CA ILE A 662 16.90 0.03 -6.05
C ILE A 662 15.55 0.65 -6.44
N MET A 663 15.15 0.57 -7.72
CA MET A 663 13.85 1.08 -8.17
C MET A 663 12.69 0.34 -7.50
N ASN A 664 12.80 -0.96 -7.28
CA ASN A 664 11.78 -1.75 -6.56
C ASN A 664 11.69 -1.31 -5.10
N ALA A 665 12.82 -1.15 -4.41
CA ALA A 665 12.84 -0.66 -3.02
C ALA A 665 12.21 0.73 -2.90
N ASN A 666 12.53 1.65 -3.81
CA ASN A 666 11.96 2.98 -3.84
C ASN A 666 10.45 2.96 -4.16
N THR A 667 10.02 2.10 -5.09
CA THR A 667 8.60 1.95 -5.43
C THR A 667 7.81 1.51 -4.21
N GLN A 668 8.32 0.52 -3.47
CA GLN A 668 7.71 0.04 -2.24
C GLN A 668 7.68 1.13 -1.16
N PHE A 669 8.80 1.85 -0.97
CA PHE A 669 8.87 2.98 -0.05
C PHE A 669 7.78 4.03 -0.32
N VAL A 670 7.57 4.41 -1.58
CA VAL A 670 6.53 5.40 -1.95
C VAL A 670 5.13 4.83 -1.73
N LEU A 671 4.90 3.55 -2.07
CA LEU A 671 3.61 2.90 -1.89
C LEU A 671 3.22 2.76 -0.41
N ASP A 672 4.17 2.36 0.44
CA ASP A 672 3.94 2.19 1.88
C ASP A 672 3.61 3.53 2.55
N ASN A 673 4.39 4.57 2.24
CA ASN A 673 4.13 5.92 2.75
C ASN A 673 2.80 6.49 2.23
N TYR A 674 2.45 6.24 0.97
CA TYR A 674 1.14 6.64 0.45
C TYR A 674 0.00 5.98 1.21
N ASN A 675 0.02 4.65 1.34
CA ASN A 675 -1.03 3.90 2.03
C ASN A 675 -1.15 4.31 3.50
N HIS A 676 -0.02 4.60 4.15
CA HIS A 676 0.00 4.96 5.55
C HIS A 676 -0.40 6.42 5.80
N PHE A 677 0.14 7.36 5.02
CA PHE A 677 0.07 8.78 5.31
C PHE A 677 -0.77 9.61 4.33
N PHE A 678 -0.89 9.24 3.06
CA PHE A 678 -1.41 10.16 2.03
C PHE A 678 -2.72 9.72 1.36
N ALA A 679 -3.10 8.44 1.44
CA ALA A 679 -4.21 7.88 0.67
C ALA A 679 -5.59 8.54 0.91
N ASP A 680 -5.85 9.05 2.11
CA ASP A 680 -7.12 9.64 2.56
C ASP A 680 -7.01 11.13 2.91
N VAL A 681 -5.89 11.76 2.56
CA VAL A 681 -5.65 13.19 2.81
C VAL A 681 -6.23 14.01 1.68
N ASP A 682 -7.03 15.02 2.03
CA ASP A 682 -7.45 16.06 1.10
C ASP A 682 -6.48 17.25 1.23
N PRO A 683 -5.66 17.56 0.20
CA PRO A 683 -4.73 18.68 0.23
C PRO A 683 -5.38 20.03 0.51
N THR A 684 -6.68 20.19 0.26
CA THR A 684 -7.42 21.45 0.48
C THR A 684 -7.75 21.72 1.94
N MET A 685 -7.65 20.70 2.82
CA MET A 685 -7.83 20.88 4.26
C MET A 685 -6.60 21.47 4.96
N VAL A 686 -5.46 21.55 4.26
CA VAL A 686 -4.21 22.12 4.79
C VAL A 686 -4.11 23.59 4.42
N SER A 687 -3.97 24.45 5.43
CA SER A 687 -3.92 25.90 5.25
C SER A 687 -2.56 26.43 4.76
N ASP A 688 -1.46 25.70 5.01
CA ASP A 688 -0.14 26.05 4.49
C ASP A 688 -0.09 25.78 2.98
N PRO A 689 0.12 26.81 2.13
CA PRO A 689 0.09 26.65 0.69
C PRO A 689 1.21 25.75 0.13
N LEU A 690 2.40 25.76 0.75
CA LEU A 690 3.53 24.95 0.31
C LEU A 690 3.30 23.48 0.67
N LEU A 691 2.82 23.21 1.89
CA LEU A 691 2.45 21.86 2.31
C LEU A 691 1.29 21.31 1.47
N SER A 692 0.25 22.12 1.25
CA SER A 692 -0.86 21.78 0.36
C SER A 692 -0.37 21.44 -1.06
N ARG A 693 0.56 22.23 -1.59
CA ARG A 693 1.18 21.97 -2.90
C ARG A 693 1.98 20.67 -2.94
N GLN A 694 2.71 20.32 -1.88
CA GLN A 694 3.39 19.01 -1.78
C GLN A 694 2.37 17.87 -1.76
N LEU A 695 1.31 18.02 -0.96
CA LEU A 695 0.26 17.01 -0.82
C LEU A 695 -0.46 16.74 -2.13
N GLN A 696 -0.72 17.75 -2.97
CA GLN A 696 -1.27 17.54 -4.32
C GLN A 696 -0.50 16.47 -5.11
N PHE A 697 0.82 16.43 -4.97
CA PHE A 697 1.65 15.44 -5.64
C PHE A 697 1.83 14.14 -4.83
N LEU A 698 1.84 14.20 -3.50
CA LEU A 698 1.99 13.01 -2.64
C LEU A 698 0.72 12.16 -2.56
N THR A 699 -0.45 12.76 -2.76
CA THR A 699 -1.75 12.07 -2.82
C THR A 699 -2.03 11.48 -4.21
N GLU A 700 -1.24 11.85 -5.22
CA GLU A 700 -1.30 11.31 -6.58
C GLU A 700 -0.24 10.20 -6.75
N ILE A 701 -0.70 8.95 -6.90
CA ILE A 701 0.19 7.80 -7.12
C ILE A 701 -0.37 6.93 -8.24
N SER A 702 0.45 6.64 -9.25
CA SER A 702 0.05 5.86 -10.43
C SER A 702 0.91 4.61 -10.57
N ILE A 703 2.12 4.74 -11.13
CA ILE A 703 3.02 3.61 -11.45
C ILE A 703 3.30 2.74 -10.21
N ASN A 704 3.48 3.36 -9.04
CA ASN A 704 3.81 2.63 -7.81
C ASN A 704 2.66 1.77 -7.26
N LYS A 705 1.42 1.91 -7.76
CA LYS A 705 0.29 1.02 -7.43
C LYS A 705 0.27 -0.26 -8.27
N LEU A 706 1.13 -0.36 -9.29
CA LEU A 706 1.18 -1.57 -10.12
C LEU A 706 1.64 -2.77 -9.29
N PRO A 707 1.05 -3.96 -9.51
CA PRO A 707 1.58 -5.20 -8.95
C PRO A 707 3.03 -5.42 -9.39
N GLN A 708 3.84 -6.07 -8.54
CA GLN A 708 5.26 -6.31 -8.80
C GLN A 708 5.53 -6.99 -10.15
N ASP A 709 4.68 -7.96 -10.54
CA ASP A 709 4.78 -8.62 -11.85
C ASP A 709 4.56 -7.67 -13.02
N SER A 710 3.68 -6.67 -12.87
CA SER A 710 3.43 -5.64 -13.88
C SER A 710 4.60 -4.66 -13.98
N LEU A 711 5.19 -4.26 -12.84
CA LEU A 711 6.39 -3.43 -12.81
C LEU A 711 7.58 -4.11 -13.50
N ALA A 712 7.81 -5.39 -13.21
CA ALA A 712 8.86 -6.16 -13.87
C ALA A 712 8.65 -6.23 -15.39
N LYS A 713 7.42 -6.50 -15.85
CA LYS A 713 7.09 -6.51 -17.29
C LYS A 713 7.36 -5.15 -17.96
N LEU A 714 6.99 -4.05 -17.30
CA LEU A 714 7.24 -2.69 -17.79
C LEU A 714 8.75 -2.44 -17.95
N GLN A 715 9.53 -2.75 -16.92
CA GLN A 715 10.99 -2.60 -16.95
C GLN A 715 11.62 -3.42 -18.07
N PHE A 716 11.19 -4.67 -18.27
CA PHE A 716 11.69 -5.50 -19.36
C PHE A 716 11.32 -4.96 -20.74
N ALA A 717 10.09 -4.48 -20.94
CA ALA A 717 9.68 -3.87 -22.20
C ALA A 717 10.54 -2.64 -22.51
N LEU A 718 10.63 -1.69 -21.56
CA LEU A 718 11.48 -0.49 -21.70
C LEU A 718 12.94 -0.85 -21.98
N GLY A 719 13.54 -1.77 -21.21
CA GLY A 719 14.92 -2.20 -21.40
C GLY A 719 15.17 -2.81 -22.79
N ARG A 720 14.25 -3.65 -23.30
CA ARG A 720 14.36 -4.21 -24.66
C ARG A 720 14.25 -3.13 -25.73
N MET A 721 13.33 -2.18 -25.58
CA MET A 721 13.19 -1.05 -26.52
C MET A 721 14.46 -0.18 -26.54
N GLN A 722 14.98 0.19 -25.38
CA GLN A 722 16.20 1.00 -25.24
C GLN A 722 17.43 0.29 -25.83
N ASN A 723 17.61 -0.99 -25.53
CA ASN A 723 18.70 -1.80 -26.08
C ASN A 723 18.60 -1.96 -27.60
N THR A 724 17.39 -2.20 -28.12
CA THR A 724 17.14 -2.26 -29.57
C THR A 724 17.56 -0.95 -30.24
N TYR A 725 17.25 0.20 -29.63
CA TYR A 725 17.63 1.50 -30.17
C TYR A 725 19.15 1.76 -30.11
N SER A 726 19.77 1.54 -28.95
CA SER A 726 21.17 1.91 -28.69
C SER A 726 22.19 0.99 -29.37
N SER A 727 21.84 -0.27 -29.59
CA SER A 727 22.74 -1.27 -30.20
C SER A 727 22.55 -1.44 -31.72
N ALA A 728 21.52 -0.83 -32.31
CA ALA A 728 21.19 -1.02 -33.71
C ALA A 728 22.31 -0.55 -34.65
N LYS A 729 22.57 -1.36 -35.69
CA LYS A 729 23.45 -1.04 -36.81
C LYS A 729 22.78 -1.41 -38.13
N ILE A 730 23.15 -0.72 -39.21
CA ILE A 730 22.71 -1.06 -40.57
C ILE A 730 23.93 -1.35 -41.46
N CYS A 731 23.75 -2.09 -42.55
CA CYS A 731 24.82 -2.26 -43.52
C CYS A 731 25.02 -0.98 -44.34
N PRO A 732 26.24 -0.66 -44.80
CA PRO A 732 26.47 0.46 -45.70
C PRO A 732 25.70 0.31 -47.02
N PHE A 733 25.23 1.42 -47.60
CA PHE A 733 24.51 1.42 -48.88
C PHE A 733 25.29 0.73 -50.01
N THR A 734 26.62 0.93 -50.04
CA THR A 734 27.54 0.35 -51.01
C THR A 734 27.93 -1.11 -50.71
N ASP A 735 27.64 -1.62 -49.52
CA ASP A 735 27.91 -3.00 -49.08
C ASP A 735 26.79 -3.52 -48.18
N GLN A 736 25.68 -3.88 -48.81
CA GLN A 736 24.48 -4.36 -48.10
C GLN A 736 24.67 -5.73 -47.42
N SER A 737 25.85 -6.34 -47.55
CA SER A 737 26.20 -7.59 -46.86
C SER A 737 26.97 -7.38 -45.55
N CYS A 738 27.22 -6.12 -45.15
CA CYS A 738 27.96 -5.75 -43.93
C CYS A 738 29.38 -6.34 -43.86
N LYS A 739 30.02 -6.69 -44.99
CA LYS A 739 31.39 -7.24 -45.00
C LYS A 739 32.41 -6.24 -44.50
N THR A 740 32.14 -4.95 -44.72
CA THR A 740 32.96 -3.81 -44.31
C THR A 740 32.64 -3.31 -42.89
N GLY A 741 31.73 -3.97 -42.17
CA GLY A 741 31.22 -3.55 -40.86
C GLY A 741 29.87 -2.81 -40.97
N GLY A 742 29.16 -2.71 -39.85
CA GLY A 742 27.88 -2.01 -39.77
C GLY A 742 28.04 -0.55 -39.35
N LEU A 743 27.17 0.31 -39.87
CA LEU A 743 27.06 1.73 -39.52
C LEU A 743 26.24 1.90 -38.24
N SER A 744 26.72 2.71 -37.30
CA SER A 744 25.97 3.10 -36.12
C SER A 744 25.22 4.43 -36.35
N LEU A 745 24.28 4.76 -35.46
CA LEU A 745 23.53 6.02 -35.58
C LEU A 745 24.47 7.23 -35.49
N ASP A 746 25.43 7.17 -34.56
CA ASP A 746 26.40 8.22 -34.28
C ASP A 746 27.84 7.66 -34.29
N PRO A 747 28.72 8.11 -35.23
CA PRO A 747 28.52 9.27 -36.11
C PRO A 747 28.01 8.95 -37.52
N GLU A 748 28.08 7.71 -38.00
CA GLU A 748 28.08 7.45 -39.44
C GLU A 748 26.76 7.80 -40.12
N MET A 749 25.63 7.36 -39.57
CA MET A 749 24.32 7.67 -40.17
C MET A 749 23.95 9.14 -40.03
N TYR A 750 24.33 9.82 -38.94
CA TYR A 750 24.15 11.27 -38.83
C TYR A 750 24.89 12.00 -39.96
N GLU A 751 26.14 11.63 -40.23
CA GLU A 751 26.90 12.24 -41.32
C GLU A 751 26.29 11.96 -42.69
N ILE A 752 25.84 10.74 -42.96
CA ILE A 752 25.17 10.38 -44.23
C ILE A 752 23.90 11.22 -44.41
N MET A 753 23.03 11.25 -43.42
CA MET A 753 21.75 11.98 -43.51
C MET A 753 21.94 13.50 -43.59
N ALA A 754 23.03 14.03 -43.01
CA ALA A 754 23.36 15.46 -43.07
C ALA A 754 24.02 15.86 -44.40
N LYS A 755 24.96 15.06 -44.91
CA LYS A 755 25.86 15.45 -46.00
C LYS A 755 25.58 14.78 -47.35
N SER A 756 24.90 13.63 -47.41
CA SER A 756 24.65 12.99 -48.71
C SER A 756 23.65 13.79 -49.56
N GLU A 757 23.90 13.85 -50.87
CA GLU A 757 22.96 14.34 -51.89
C GLU A 757 22.39 13.18 -52.72
N ASN A 758 22.83 11.96 -52.46
CA ASN A 758 22.36 10.79 -53.19
C ASN A 758 21.00 10.35 -52.64
N TYR A 759 19.95 10.59 -53.42
CA TYR A 759 18.57 10.20 -53.09
C TYR A 759 18.47 8.73 -52.66
N ASP A 760 19.12 7.81 -53.38
CA ASP A 760 19.01 6.37 -53.12
C ASP A 760 19.74 5.95 -51.83
N GLU A 761 20.86 6.61 -51.53
CA GLU A 761 21.59 6.38 -50.28
C GLU A 761 20.82 6.91 -49.06
N LEU A 762 20.25 8.11 -49.17
CA LEU A 762 19.38 8.69 -48.14
C LEU A 762 18.14 7.81 -47.90
N LEU A 763 17.51 7.34 -48.98
CA LEU A 763 16.34 6.49 -48.90
C LEU A 763 16.66 5.13 -48.26
N TYR A 764 17.76 4.51 -48.66
CA TYR A 764 18.23 3.26 -48.10
C TYR A 764 18.52 3.40 -46.61
N THR A 765 19.31 4.40 -46.22
CA THR A 765 19.70 4.66 -44.84
C THR A 765 18.48 4.91 -43.95
N TRP A 766 17.54 5.74 -44.43
CA TRP A 766 16.29 6.02 -43.75
C TRP A 766 15.47 4.75 -43.51
N LYS A 767 15.28 3.92 -44.54
CA LYS A 767 14.45 2.71 -44.50
C LYS A 767 15.07 1.63 -43.61
N GLU A 768 16.36 1.36 -43.75
CA GLU A 768 17.04 0.32 -42.98
C GLU A 768 17.10 0.67 -41.49
N TRP A 769 17.23 1.95 -41.13
CA TRP A 769 17.15 2.37 -39.73
C TRP A 769 15.81 2.02 -39.09
N ARG A 770 14.67 2.31 -39.76
CA ARG A 770 13.34 1.95 -39.26
C ARG A 770 13.15 0.44 -39.14
N ARG A 771 13.70 -0.32 -40.10
CA ARG A 771 13.64 -1.78 -40.11
C ARG A 771 14.41 -2.40 -38.95
N SER A 772 15.59 -1.88 -38.64
CA SER A 772 16.46 -2.37 -37.56
C SER A 772 16.11 -1.83 -36.18
N THR A 773 15.17 -0.89 -36.06
CA THR A 773 14.75 -0.30 -34.78
C THR A 773 13.25 -0.42 -34.56
N GLY A 774 12.47 0.55 -35.08
CA GLY A 774 11.05 0.69 -34.84
C GLY A 774 10.27 -0.60 -35.03
N ARG A 775 10.43 -1.28 -36.17
CA ARG A 775 9.72 -2.54 -36.45
C ARG A 775 9.99 -3.62 -35.39
N LEU A 776 11.19 -3.71 -34.84
CA LEU A 776 11.57 -4.72 -33.85
C LEU A 776 10.94 -4.47 -32.47
N MET A 777 10.71 -3.21 -32.10
CA MET A 777 10.22 -2.84 -30.77
C MET A 777 8.70 -2.59 -30.69
N LYS A 778 7.98 -2.70 -31.82
CA LYS A 778 6.54 -2.40 -31.88
C LYS A 778 5.72 -3.14 -30.82
N ARG A 779 6.02 -4.43 -30.62
CA ARG A 779 5.35 -5.27 -29.62
C ARG A 779 5.68 -4.83 -28.20
N ASP A 780 6.95 -4.53 -27.91
CA ASP A 780 7.35 -4.05 -26.58
C ASP A 780 6.68 -2.69 -26.26
N TYR A 781 6.48 -1.84 -27.26
CA TYR A 781 5.74 -0.59 -27.09
C TYR A 781 4.25 -0.82 -26.79
N ALA A 782 3.64 -1.89 -27.34
CA ALA A 782 2.28 -2.28 -26.98
C ALA A 782 2.17 -2.76 -25.54
N ASP A 783 3.11 -3.58 -25.08
CA ASP A 783 3.17 -3.99 -23.67
C ASP A 783 3.33 -2.76 -22.76
N TYR A 784 4.18 -1.80 -23.14
CA TYR A 784 4.35 -0.52 -22.44
C TYR A 784 3.03 0.28 -22.39
N VAL A 785 2.33 0.46 -23.52
CA VAL A 785 1.04 1.19 -23.57
C VAL A 785 0.00 0.56 -22.65
N GLU A 786 -0.14 -0.77 -22.68
CA GLU A 786 -1.09 -1.49 -21.83
C GLU A 786 -0.81 -1.27 -20.34
N ILE A 787 0.45 -1.46 -19.93
CA ILE A 787 0.84 -1.39 -18.52
C ILE A 787 0.77 0.05 -18.01
N MET A 788 1.19 1.03 -18.80
CA MET A 788 1.15 2.44 -18.41
C MET A 788 -0.28 2.99 -18.34
N ASN A 789 -1.17 2.56 -19.23
CA ASN A 789 -2.60 2.87 -19.11
C ASN A 789 -3.19 2.27 -17.83
N ARG A 790 -2.84 1.02 -17.50
CA ARG A 790 -3.26 0.41 -16.23
C ARG A 790 -2.75 1.20 -15.03
N ALA A 791 -1.49 1.65 -15.05
CA ALA A 791 -0.93 2.51 -14.00
C ALA A 791 -1.71 3.82 -13.86
N ALA A 792 -2.03 4.48 -14.98
CA ALA A 792 -2.80 5.72 -15.00
C ALA A 792 -4.21 5.52 -14.40
N THR A 793 -4.90 4.43 -14.77
CA THR A 793 -6.22 4.08 -14.21
C THR A 793 -6.17 3.82 -12.70
N LEU A 794 -5.13 3.15 -12.20
CA LEU A 794 -4.93 2.98 -10.75
C LEU A 794 -4.69 4.31 -10.02
N GLY A 795 -4.18 5.31 -10.73
CA GLY A 795 -4.01 6.69 -10.25
C GLY A 795 -5.23 7.59 -10.44
N GLY A 796 -6.34 7.10 -11.00
CA GLY A 796 -7.57 7.87 -11.21
C GLY A 796 -7.67 8.61 -12.55
N TYR A 797 -6.76 8.37 -13.49
CA TYR A 797 -6.79 8.94 -14.84
C TYR A 797 -7.39 7.95 -15.85
N ASN A 798 -7.96 8.46 -16.95
CA ASN A 798 -8.53 7.61 -17.99
C ASN A 798 -7.45 6.84 -18.77
N ASP A 799 -6.32 7.50 -19.06
CA ASP A 799 -5.21 6.94 -19.82
C ASP A 799 -3.87 7.62 -19.46
N MET A 800 -2.76 7.03 -19.91
CA MET A 800 -1.42 7.58 -19.68
C MET A 800 -1.24 8.98 -20.28
N GLY A 801 -1.92 9.28 -21.38
CA GLY A 801 -1.88 10.59 -22.01
C GLY A 801 -2.51 11.67 -21.13
N GLU A 802 -3.61 11.37 -20.45
CA GLU A 802 -4.23 12.28 -19.48
C GLU A 802 -3.31 12.56 -18.29
N LEU A 803 -2.70 11.52 -17.72
CA LEU A 803 -1.71 11.67 -16.66
C LEU A 803 -0.56 12.59 -17.08
N TRP A 804 -0.01 12.40 -18.29
CA TRP A 804 1.04 13.27 -18.83
C TRP A 804 0.62 14.72 -19.00
N ARG A 805 -0.58 14.97 -19.52
CA ARG A 805 -1.10 16.33 -19.70
C ARG A 805 -1.39 17.01 -18.36
N GLY A 806 -1.68 16.25 -17.30
CA GLY A 806 -1.90 16.76 -15.94
C GLY A 806 -0.73 17.60 -15.41
N ALA A 807 0.51 17.26 -15.78
CA ALA A 807 1.72 18.00 -15.39
C ALA A 807 1.80 19.44 -15.92
N PHE A 808 0.94 19.81 -16.87
CA PHE A 808 0.85 21.18 -17.39
C PHE A 808 -0.24 22.02 -16.70
N GLU A 809 -1.03 21.43 -15.80
CA GLU A 809 -2.04 22.12 -14.97
C GLU A 809 -3.04 22.95 -15.80
N GLN A 810 -3.41 22.46 -16.99
CA GLN A 810 -4.33 23.12 -17.91
C GLN A 810 -5.46 22.19 -18.33
N LYS A 811 -6.71 22.60 -18.12
CA LYS A 811 -7.90 21.81 -18.48
C LYS A 811 -8.02 21.58 -19.99
N ASP A 812 -7.83 22.63 -20.80
CA ASP A 812 -7.98 22.58 -22.26
C ASP A 812 -6.63 22.50 -22.99
N PHE A 813 -5.68 21.74 -22.43
CA PHE A 813 -4.29 21.69 -22.88
C PHE A 813 -4.14 21.41 -24.39
N VAL A 814 -4.82 20.39 -24.90
CA VAL A 814 -4.71 19.97 -26.31
C VAL A 814 -5.19 21.06 -27.27
N ASP A 815 -6.30 21.72 -26.95
CA ASP A 815 -6.83 22.80 -27.77
C ASP A 815 -5.97 24.06 -27.68
N GLY A 816 -5.37 24.33 -26.51
CA GLY A 816 -4.33 25.33 -26.34
C GLY A 816 -3.15 25.12 -27.27
N MET A 817 -2.61 23.89 -27.35
CA MET A 817 -1.49 23.57 -28.23
C MET A 817 -1.85 23.72 -29.72
N LYS A 818 -3.05 23.29 -30.11
CA LYS A 818 -3.56 23.48 -31.49
C LYS A 818 -3.76 24.95 -31.85
N ARG A 819 -4.22 25.77 -30.90
CA ARG A 819 -4.33 27.22 -31.08
C ARG A 819 -2.95 27.80 -31.38
N LEU A 820 -1.97 27.56 -30.52
CA LEU A 820 -0.58 28.03 -30.70
C LEU A 820 0.00 27.58 -32.05
N TRP A 821 -0.22 26.32 -32.44
CA TRP A 821 0.20 25.84 -33.75
C TRP A 821 -0.50 26.58 -34.89
N SER A 822 -1.81 26.80 -34.83
CA SER A 822 -2.54 27.48 -35.90
C SER A 822 -2.11 28.94 -36.11
N GLU A 823 -1.66 29.62 -35.06
CA GLU A 823 -1.05 30.95 -35.14
C GLU A 823 0.31 30.93 -35.86
N LEU A 824 1.09 29.86 -35.71
CA LEU A 824 2.43 29.70 -36.30
C LEU A 824 2.43 29.05 -37.68
N GLN A 825 1.38 28.29 -38.01
CA GLN A 825 1.24 27.54 -39.25
C GLN A 825 1.43 28.40 -40.52
N PRO A 826 0.94 29.66 -40.62
CA PRO A 826 1.16 30.48 -41.80
C PRO A 826 2.65 30.73 -42.09
N PHE A 827 3.47 30.97 -41.06
CA PHE A 827 4.90 31.15 -41.23
C PHE A 827 5.59 29.84 -41.63
N TYR A 828 5.27 28.74 -40.95
CA TYR A 828 5.76 27.41 -41.32
C TYR A 828 5.44 27.07 -42.78
N SER A 829 4.24 27.41 -43.26
CA SER A 829 3.80 27.11 -44.63
C SER A 829 4.65 27.83 -45.68
N GLU A 830 5.05 29.08 -45.43
CA GLU A 830 5.95 29.82 -46.32
C GLU A 830 7.37 29.24 -46.31
N LEU A 831 7.87 28.84 -45.14
CA LEU A 831 9.17 28.17 -45.00
C LEU A 831 9.17 26.83 -45.75
N HIS A 832 8.14 26.01 -45.55
CA HIS A 832 7.97 24.73 -46.23
C HIS A 832 7.91 24.90 -47.75
N ALA A 833 7.08 25.83 -48.26
CA ALA A 833 6.94 26.07 -49.69
C ALA A 833 8.26 26.51 -50.33
N TYR A 834 9.05 27.32 -49.63
CA TYR A 834 10.38 27.74 -50.06
C TYR A 834 11.35 26.55 -50.12
N VAL A 835 11.47 25.79 -49.02
CA VAL A 835 12.36 24.62 -48.92
C VAL A 835 11.99 23.57 -49.96
N ARG A 836 10.70 23.23 -50.09
CA ARG A 836 10.20 22.29 -51.10
C ARG A 836 10.59 22.71 -52.51
N ARG A 837 10.47 23.99 -52.85
CA ARG A 837 10.87 24.50 -54.18
C ARG A 837 12.37 24.32 -54.41
N LYS A 838 13.20 24.63 -53.41
CA LYS A 838 14.66 24.45 -53.49
C LYS A 838 15.04 22.97 -53.64
N LEU A 839 14.46 22.08 -52.83
CA LEU A 839 14.70 20.64 -52.94
C LEU A 839 14.19 20.08 -54.28
N LYS A 840 13.05 20.56 -54.80
CA LYS A 840 12.55 20.15 -56.12
C LYS A 840 13.53 20.55 -57.24
N ALA A 841 14.26 21.65 -57.09
CA ALA A 841 15.31 22.03 -58.04
C ALA A 841 16.54 21.09 -57.99
N ILE A 842 16.79 20.43 -56.86
CA ILE A 842 17.90 19.47 -56.67
C ILE A 842 17.49 18.08 -57.14
N TYR A 843 16.32 17.59 -56.72
CA TYR A 843 15.91 16.19 -56.89
C TYR A 843 14.91 15.95 -58.02
N GLY A 844 14.35 17.01 -58.63
CA GLY A 844 13.46 16.92 -59.79
C GLY A 844 12.19 16.11 -59.53
N GLU A 845 11.80 15.27 -60.50
CA GLU A 845 10.61 14.41 -60.42
C GLU A 845 10.72 13.33 -59.33
N ARG A 846 11.93 13.03 -58.82
CA ARG A 846 12.11 12.08 -57.71
C ARG A 846 11.47 12.55 -56.40
N MET A 847 11.11 13.83 -56.31
CA MET A 847 10.37 14.40 -55.19
C MET A 847 8.84 14.30 -55.33
N GLU A 848 8.32 13.84 -56.46
CA GLU A 848 6.87 13.76 -56.67
C GLU A 848 6.30 12.57 -55.88
N ASP A 849 5.43 12.90 -54.92
CA ASP A 849 4.73 11.94 -54.08
C ASP A 849 3.80 11.06 -54.94
N HIS A 850 3.79 9.75 -54.67
CA HIS A 850 2.92 8.77 -55.32
C HIS A 850 1.42 9.10 -55.23
N ALA A 851 1.01 9.98 -54.31
CA ALA A 851 -0.37 10.43 -54.11
C ALA A 851 -0.71 11.83 -54.70
N GLY A 852 0.22 12.50 -55.40
CA GLY A 852 -0.01 13.83 -55.97
C GLY A 852 -0.12 14.97 -54.94
N LYS A 853 0.28 14.73 -53.69
CA LYS A 853 0.31 15.72 -52.60
C LYS A 853 1.57 16.59 -52.68
N GLU A 854 1.49 17.85 -52.23
CA GLU A 854 2.61 18.78 -52.20
C GLU A 854 3.56 18.60 -51.00
N ASN A 855 3.79 17.35 -50.57
CA ASN A 855 4.61 17.03 -49.41
C ASN A 855 6.11 16.90 -49.76
N ILE A 856 6.99 17.00 -48.77
CA ILE A 856 8.43 16.69 -48.92
C ILE A 856 8.68 15.25 -48.44
N PRO A 857 9.39 14.40 -49.20
CA PRO A 857 9.79 13.08 -48.72
C PRO A 857 10.70 13.14 -47.49
N ALA A 858 10.38 12.37 -46.44
CA ALA A 858 11.03 12.45 -45.13
C ALA A 858 12.56 12.30 -45.12
N HIS A 859 13.11 11.48 -46.01
CA HIS A 859 14.54 11.18 -46.07
C HIS A 859 15.40 12.32 -46.66
N LEU A 860 14.79 13.38 -47.20
CA LEU A 860 15.48 14.49 -47.86
C LEU A 860 15.66 15.73 -46.97
N LEU A 861 15.31 15.63 -45.68
CA LEU A 861 15.21 16.78 -44.77
C LEU A 861 16.42 16.93 -43.84
N GLY A 862 17.59 16.46 -44.26
CA GLY A 862 18.87 16.74 -43.63
C GLY A 862 19.16 15.99 -42.32
N ASN A 863 18.22 15.19 -41.80
CA ASN A 863 18.49 14.29 -40.68
C ASN A 863 17.61 13.03 -40.73
N MET A 864 17.84 12.10 -39.79
CA MET A 864 17.18 10.80 -39.77
C MET A 864 15.64 10.88 -39.65
N TRP A 865 15.07 11.90 -39.00
CA TRP A 865 13.65 11.96 -38.65
C TRP A 865 12.86 13.08 -39.34
N ALA A 866 13.55 14.00 -40.01
CA ALA A 866 13.02 15.26 -40.52
C ALA A 866 12.55 16.24 -39.43
N GLN A 867 13.10 16.13 -38.21
CA GLN A 867 12.70 17.00 -37.09
C GLN A 867 13.39 18.39 -37.12
N SER A 868 14.56 18.49 -37.74
CA SER A 868 15.33 19.72 -37.91
C SER A 868 15.89 19.66 -39.32
N TRP A 869 15.82 20.78 -40.04
CA TRP A 869 16.19 20.90 -41.44
C TRP A 869 17.48 21.71 -41.63
N VAL A 870 18.19 22.01 -40.54
CA VAL A 870 19.36 22.91 -40.54
C VAL A 870 20.46 22.44 -41.50
N ASN A 871 20.64 21.13 -41.67
CA ASN A 871 21.63 20.55 -42.59
C ASN A 871 21.31 20.79 -44.09
N LEU A 872 20.14 21.34 -44.41
CA LEU A 872 19.82 21.80 -45.76
C LEU A 872 20.37 23.20 -46.06
N TYR A 873 20.77 23.96 -45.03
CA TYR A 873 21.09 25.38 -45.11
C TYR A 873 22.00 25.72 -46.29
N ASP A 874 23.13 25.03 -46.46
CA ASP A 874 24.08 25.35 -47.53
C ASP A 874 23.50 25.20 -48.93
N ARG A 875 22.58 24.25 -49.10
CA ARG A 875 21.94 23.92 -50.40
C ARG A 875 20.72 24.79 -50.67
N THR A 876 20.10 25.32 -49.63
CA THR A 876 18.82 26.05 -49.74
C THR A 876 18.92 27.52 -49.38
N LYS A 877 20.08 28.01 -48.91
CA LYS A 877 20.24 29.39 -48.44
C LYS A 877 19.78 30.43 -49.48
N PRO A 878 19.08 31.48 -49.04
CA PRO A 878 18.63 32.58 -49.89
C PRO A 878 19.75 33.27 -50.68
N PHE A 879 20.86 33.61 -50.02
CA PHE A 879 21.94 34.40 -50.60
C PHE A 879 23.26 33.62 -50.53
N ALA A 880 23.95 33.49 -51.68
CA ALA A 880 25.13 32.63 -51.77
C ALA A 880 26.44 33.29 -51.26
N ASN A 881 26.55 34.62 -51.36
CA ASN A 881 27.78 35.37 -51.13
C ASN A 881 27.82 36.06 -49.73
N THR A 882 27.51 35.32 -48.67
CA THR A 882 27.53 35.81 -47.28
C THR A 882 28.61 35.14 -46.44
N VAL A 883 29.04 35.77 -45.34
CA VAL A 883 29.88 35.10 -44.34
C VAL A 883 29.10 33.95 -43.69
N GLU A 884 29.77 32.82 -43.50
CA GLU A 884 29.19 31.64 -42.85
C GLU A 884 29.18 31.84 -41.33
N LEU A 885 28.06 31.53 -40.68
CA LEU A 885 27.90 31.69 -39.23
C LEU A 885 28.54 30.54 -38.43
N ASP A 886 28.92 29.44 -39.10
CA ASP A 886 29.49 28.26 -38.45
C ASP A 886 30.90 28.53 -37.88
N ILE A 887 31.01 28.49 -36.55
CA ILE A 887 32.27 28.69 -35.81
C ILE A 887 33.13 27.43 -35.69
N THR A 888 32.71 26.29 -36.28
CA THR A 888 33.37 25.00 -36.14
C THR A 888 34.85 25.03 -36.51
N GLU A 889 35.20 25.65 -37.64
CA GLU A 889 36.61 25.75 -38.05
C GLU A 889 37.40 26.74 -37.18
N SER A 890 36.77 27.81 -36.68
CA SER A 890 37.38 28.72 -35.70
C SER A 890 37.70 28.03 -34.38
N LEU A 891 36.78 27.19 -33.88
CA LEU A 891 36.97 26.39 -32.67
C LEU A 891 38.18 25.46 -32.80
N LYS A 892 38.28 24.75 -33.94
CA LYS A 892 39.42 23.88 -34.24
C LYS A 892 40.73 24.67 -34.41
N ALA A 893 40.70 25.79 -35.14
CA ALA A 893 41.89 26.61 -35.40
C ALA A 893 42.50 27.21 -34.12
N LYS A 894 41.67 27.48 -33.11
CA LYS A 894 42.11 28.02 -31.80
C LYS A 894 42.55 26.94 -30.81
N ASN A 895 42.51 25.65 -31.18
CA ASN A 895 42.88 24.51 -30.32
C ASN A 895 42.15 24.48 -28.97
N PHE A 896 40.85 24.78 -28.96
CA PHE A 896 40.04 24.61 -27.74
C PHE A 896 39.97 23.13 -27.33
N THR A 897 39.94 22.88 -26.02
CA THR A 897 39.57 21.58 -25.46
C THR A 897 38.08 21.54 -25.14
N VAL A 898 37.49 20.34 -25.03
CA VAL A 898 36.08 20.19 -24.61
C VAL A 898 35.83 20.88 -23.27
N ARG A 899 36.72 20.70 -22.29
CA ARG A 899 36.60 21.37 -20.98
C ARG A 899 36.55 22.90 -21.09
N GLN A 900 37.33 23.50 -22.00
CA GLN A 900 37.30 24.95 -22.19
C GLN A 900 35.96 25.43 -22.77
N LEU A 901 35.26 24.63 -23.58
CA LEU A 901 33.92 24.98 -24.05
C LEU A 901 32.92 25.08 -22.90
N PHE A 902 32.98 24.15 -21.94
CA PHE A 902 32.19 24.20 -20.70
C PHE A 902 32.58 25.37 -19.79
N GLU A 903 33.87 25.70 -19.70
CA GLU A 903 34.33 26.88 -18.94
C GLU A 903 33.78 28.18 -19.52
N ILE A 904 33.79 28.34 -20.84
CA ILE A 904 33.18 29.50 -21.54
C ILE A 904 31.68 29.59 -21.22
N ALA A 905 30.98 28.46 -21.25
CA ALA A 905 29.56 28.43 -20.92
C ALA A 905 29.30 28.75 -19.44
N ASN A 906 30.11 28.26 -18.49
CA ASN A 906 30.02 28.64 -17.07
C ASN A 906 30.22 30.15 -16.90
N GLU A 907 31.23 30.73 -17.56
CA GLU A 907 31.50 32.17 -17.51
C GLU A 907 30.31 33.01 -17.99
N PHE A 908 29.59 32.56 -19.03
CA PHE A 908 28.35 33.20 -19.48
C PHE A 908 27.28 33.24 -18.36
N TYR A 909 27.00 32.10 -17.71
CA TYR A 909 26.02 32.03 -16.62
C TYR A 909 26.44 32.87 -15.41
N VAL A 910 27.70 32.79 -15.01
CA VAL A 910 28.27 33.61 -13.92
C VAL A 910 28.22 35.11 -14.27
N GLY A 911 28.42 35.46 -15.54
CA GLY A 911 28.31 36.82 -16.08
C GLY A 911 26.90 37.41 -15.96
N LEU A 912 25.86 36.58 -16.14
CA LEU A 912 24.47 36.93 -15.84
C LEU A 912 24.21 37.08 -14.32
N GLY A 913 25.16 36.69 -13.48
CA GLY A 913 25.00 36.65 -12.03
C GLY A 913 24.24 35.41 -11.55
N LEU A 914 24.19 34.34 -12.32
CA LEU A 914 23.68 33.03 -11.89
C LEU A 914 24.78 32.22 -11.16
N PRO A 915 24.41 31.13 -10.46
CA PRO A 915 25.38 30.30 -9.75
C PRO A 915 26.49 29.73 -10.64
N ASP A 916 27.68 29.54 -10.07
CA ASP A 916 28.73 28.74 -10.69
C ASP A 916 28.25 27.28 -10.80
N ASN A 917 28.37 26.69 -11.99
CA ASN A 917 27.94 25.33 -12.25
C ASN A 917 29.07 24.41 -12.70
N SER A 918 30.32 24.74 -12.33
CA SER A 918 31.53 24.01 -12.73
C SER A 918 31.59 22.56 -12.25
N MET A 919 30.86 22.23 -11.18
CA MET A 919 30.73 20.85 -10.70
C MET A 919 30.12 19.91 -11.75
N SER A 920 29.28 20.45 -12.64
CA SER A 920 28.51 19.65 -13.59
C SER A 920 29.34 18.97 -14.68
N TYR A 921 30.52 19.51 -14.96
CA TYR A 921 31.47 18.94 -15.92
C TYR A 921 32.78 18.48 -15.26
N ASP A 922 32.78 18.30 -13.94
CA ASP A 922 33.92 17.76 -13.20
C ASP A 922 34.00 16.23 -13.39
N VAL A 923 34.92 15.81 -14.26
CA VAL A 923 35.18 14.38 -14.53
C VAL A 923 35.65 13.61 -13.30
N THR A 924 36.20 14.27 -12.27
CA THR A 924 36.60 13.62 -11.01
C THR A 924 35.39 13.25 -10.14
N ARG A 925 34.26 13.95 -10.33
CA ARG A 925 32.96 13.61 -9.77
C ARG A 925 32.20 12.59 -10.61
N GLY A 926 32.71 12.23 -11.79
CA GLY A 926 32.08 11.26 -12.68
C GLY A 926 31.17 11.88 -13.75
N ALA A 927 31.25 13.19 -14.00
CA ALA A 927 30.66 13.79 -15.19
C ALA A 927 31.29 13.19 -16.46
N MET A 928 30.49 13.00 -17.51
CA MET A 928 30.97 12.45 -18.78
C MET A 928 30.80 13.50 -19.87
N ILE A 929 31.84 14.29 -20.13
CA ILE A 929 31.81 15.36 -21.14
C ILE A 929 32.44 14.96 -22.48
N GLU A 930 33.04 13.78 -22.56
CA GLU A 930 33.61 13.21 -23.77
C GLU A 930 33.19 11.74 -23.89
N LYS A 931 33.13 11.22 -25.11
CA LYS A 931 32.85 9.79 -25.35
C LYS A 931 34.02 8.95 -24.81
N PRO A 932 33.77 7.96 -23.92
CA PRO A 932 34.83 7.13 -23.37
C PRO A 932 35.47 6.25 -24.46
N THR A 933 36.77 6.01 -24.33
CA THR A 933 37.59 5.23 -25.29
C THR A 933 37.87 3.81 -24.83
N ASP A 934 37.31 3.39 -23.69
CA ASP A 934 37.51 2.08 -23.06
C ASP A 934 36.60 0.95 -23.60
N GLY A 935 35.81 1.25 -24.63
CA GLY A 935 34.97 0.28 -25.33
C GLY A 935 33.61 0.01 -24.69
N ARG A 936 33.27 0.69 -23.59
CA ARG A 936 31.92 0.61 -23.00
C ARG A 936 30.87 1.20 -23.95
N VAL A 937 29.64 0.68 -23.89
CA VAL A 937 28.53 1.19 -24.73
C VAL A 937 27.84 2.32 -23.97
N VAL A 938 27.80 3.51 -24.56
CA VAL A 938 27.16 4.70 -23.97
C VAL A 938 26.10 5.28 -24.89
N THR A 939 25.05 5.83 -24.29
CA THR A 939 24.08 6.67 -25.01
C THR A 939 24.62 8.09 -25.05
N CYS A 940 25.00 8.57 -26.24
CA CYS A 940 25.64 9.87 -26.44
C CYS A 940 24.70 11.09 -26.44
N HIS A 941 23.40 10.89 -26.22
CA HIS A 941 22.47 11.99 -26.06
C HIS A 941 22.84 12.85 -24.83
N ALA A 942 22.95 14.16 -25.04
CA ALA A 942 23.24 15.13 -23.98
C ALA A 942 22.14 15.10 -22.91
N SER A 943 22.53 15.26 -21.65
CA SER A 943 21.61 15.30 -20.51
C SER A 943 22.26 15.90 -19.28
N ALA A 944 21.47 16.66 -18.52
CA ALA A 944 21.78 17.16 -17.19
C ALA A 944 21.09 16.31 -16.10
N TRP A 945 21.72 16.19 -14.93
CA TRP A 945 21.28 15.32 -13.85
C TRP A 945 21.33 16.03 -12.50
N ASP A 946 20.24 15.95 -11.72
CA ASP A 946 20.14 16.31 -10.30
C ASP A 946 20.10 15.02 -9.47
N PHE A 947 21.08 14.82 -8.58
CA PHE A 947 21.18 13.62 -7.75
C PHE A 947 20.37 13.72 -6.46
N CYS A 948 19.44 14.68 -6.33
CA CYS A 948 18.51 14.82 -5.21
C CYS A 948 19.13 15.15 -3.83
N ASP A 949 20.46 15.30 -3.73
CA ASP A 949 21.18 15.59 -2.48
C ASP A 949 21.53 17.08 -2.28
N ARG A 950 21.11 17.95 -3.21
CA ARG A 950 21.37 19.41 -3.24
C ARG A 950 22.83 19.80 -3.53
N GLU A 951 23.71 18.83 -3.78
CA GLU A 951 25.15 19.05 -3.91
C GLU A 951 25.72 18.53 -5.24
N ASP A 952 25.21 17.41 -5.73
CA ASP A 952 25.74 16.71 -6.90
C ASP A 952 24.83 16.92 -8.11
N PHE A 953 25.36 17.66 -9.08
CA PHE A 953 24.74 17.93 -10.37
C PHE A 953 25.76 17.58 -11.45
N ARG A 954 25.35 16.87 -12.51
CA ARG A 954 26.29 16.40 -13.55
C ARG A 954 25.71 16.49 -14.96
N ILE A 955 26.60 16.62 -15.94
CA ILE A 955 26.29 16.52 -17.36
C ILE A 955 26.89 15.23 -17.92
N LYS A 956 26.11 14.57 -18.78
CA LYS A 956 26.51 13.45 -19.63
C LYS A 956 26.31 13.85 -21.09
N MET A 957 27.39 14.01 -21.84
CA MET A 957 27.43 14.43 -23.24
C MET A 957 28.67 13.87 -23.96
N CYS A 958 28.52 13.37 -25.19
CA CYS A 958 29.65 12.98 -26.05
C CYS A 958 30.12 14.17 -26.90
N THR A 959 30.76 15.16 -26.27
CA THR A 959 31.04 16.45 -26.92
C THR A 959 32.02 16.34 -28.10
N ARG A 960 31.69 17.03 -29.20
CA ARG A 960 32.47 17.20 -30.42
C ARG A 960 32.87 18.66 -30.57
N MET A 961 33.97 18.91 -31.29
CA MET A 961 34.49 20.25 -31.53
C MET A 961 33.77 20.91 -32.72
N ASN A 962 32.53 21.34 -32.52
CA ASN A 962 31.70 22.01 -33.53
C ASN A 962 30.75 23.04 -32.88
N MET A 963 30.09 23.86 -33.71
CA MET A 963 29.14 24.88 -33.24
C MET A 963 27.88 24.29 -32.57
N GLU A 964 27.38 23.16 -33.06
CA GLU A 964 26.18 22.48 -32.51
C GLU A 964 26.38 22.10 -31.04
N ASP A 965 27.47 21.41 -30.75
CA ASP A 965 27.83 20.96 -29.42
C ASP A 965 28.20 22.16 -28.53
N PHE A 966 28.84 23.22 -29.07
CA PHE A 966 29.08 24.47 -28.31
C PHE A 966 27.77 25.09 -27.80
N VAL A 967 26.73 25.13 -28.64
CA VAL A 967 25.40 25.64 -28.24
C VAL A 967 24.72 24.66 -27.27
N THR A 968 24.83 23.35 -27.53
CA THR A 968 24.25 22.31 -26.67
C THR A 968 24.83 22.35 -25.24
N ILE A 969 26.13 22.61 -25.08
CA ILE A 969 26.75 22.81 -23.77
C ILE A 969 26.05 23.93 -22.99
N HIS A 970 25.78 25.06 -23.65
CA HIS A 970 25.07 26.18 -23.01
C HIS A 970 23.63 25.78 -22.63
N HIS A 971 22.94 25.01 -23.47
CA HIS A 971 21.61 24.47 -23.16
C HIS A 971 21.64 23.59 -21.91
N GLU A 972 22.49 22.56 -21.86
CA GLU A 972 22.57 21.61 -20.73
C GLU A 972 22.98 22.30 -19.43
N MET A 973 23.87 23.28 -19.50
CA MET A 973 24.27 24.09 -18.35
C MET A 973 23.16 25.01 -17.85
N GLY A 974 22.15 25.27 -18.68
CA GLY A 974 20.90 25.95 -18.29
C GLY A 974 20.04 25.07 -17.38
N HIS A 975 19.91 23.78 -17.71
CA HIS A 975 19.25 22.80 -16.83
C HIS A 975 19.93 22.71 -15.47
N ILE A 976 21.26 22.64 -15.44
CA ILE A 976 22.03 22.64 -14.19
C ILE A 976 21.78 23.91 -13.36
N ASN A 977 21.78 25.09 -13.98
CA ASN A 977 21.46 26.32 -13.26
C ASN A 977 20.04 26.29 -12.68
N TYR A 978 19.07 25.76 -13.43
CA TYR A 978 17.71 25.61 -12.93
C TYR A 978 17.68 24.68 -11.70
N TYR A 979 18.35 23.52 -11.77
CA TYR A 979 18.49 22.59 -10.64
C TYR A 979 19.08 23.27 -9.41
N ILE A 980 20.18 24.02 -9.57
CA ILE A 980 20.83 24.74 -8.47
C ILE A 980 19.91 25.81 -7.87
N LEU A 981 19.11 26.51 -8.70
CA LEU A 981 18.27 27.61 -8.25
C LEU A 981 17.08 27.16 -7.39
N TYR A 982 16.52 25.97 -7.64
CA TYR A 982 15.43 25.42 -6.84
C TYR A 982 15.85 24.38 -5.80
N LYS A 983 17.16 24.07 -5.67
CA LYS A 983 17.65 22.95 -4.83
C LYS A 983 17.23 23.01 -3.37
N ASP A 984 16.89 24.19 -2.86
CA ASP A 984 16.45 24.39 -1.47
C ASP A 984 14.95 24.18 -1.27
N GLN A 985 14.18 23.96 -2.35
CA GLN A 985 12.80 23.50 -2.28
C GLN A 985 12.72 22.07 -1.70
N PRO A 986 11.57 21.67 -1.13
CA PRO A 986 11.30 20.27 -0.81
C PRO A 986 11.49 19.36 -2.03
N VAL A 987 12.01 18.15 -1.84
CA VAL A 987 12.36 17.24 -2.95
C VAL A 987 11.16 16.93 -3.86
N THR A 988 9.94 16.91 -3.31
CA THR A 988 8.67 16.75 -4.03
C THR A 988 8.34 17.91 -5.00
N LEU A 989 8.99 19.07 -4.81
CA LEU A 989 8.80 20.30 -5.59
C LEU A 989 10.02 20.69 -6.43
N ARG A 990 11.10 19.89 -6.40
CA ARG A 990 12.32 20.07 -7.20
C ARG A 990 12.12 19.61 -8.64
N SER A 991 11.39 20.40 -9.38
CA SER A 991 11.22 20.25 -10.82
C SER A 991 10.92 21.62 -11.41
N GLY A 992 11.01 21.74 -12.73
CA GLY A 992 10.53 22.91 -13.44
C GLY A 992 9.05 23.14 -13.19
N ALA A 993 8.61 24.40 -13.28
CA ALA A 993 7.23 24.78 -13.01
C ALA A 993 6.20 23.99 -13.83
N ASN A 994 6.58 23.58 -15.06
CA ASN A 994 5.99 22.47 -15.80
C ASN A 994 7.09 21.84 -16.69
N PRO A 995 6.83 20.71 -17.38
CA PRO A 995 7.85 20.06 -18.21
C PRO A 995 8.45 20.93 -19.32
N GLY A 996 7.69 21.89 -19.87
CA GLY A 996 8.18 22.80 -20.91
C GLY A 996 9.11 23.91 -20.41
N PHE A 997 9.04 24.27 -19.12
CA PHE A 997 9.93 25.28 -18.54
C PHE A 997 11.39 24.84 -18.50
N HIS A 998 11.64 23.56 -18.24
CA HIS A 998 13.01 23.05 -18.19
C HIS A 998 13.71 23.26 -19.53
N GLU A 999 13.10 22.75 -20.60
CA GLU A 999 13.62 22.87 -21.95
C GLU A 999 13.72 24.34 -22.41
N ALA A 1000 12.73 25.18 -22.08
CA ALA A 1000 12.71 26.58 -22.49
C ALA A 1000 13.91 27.38 -21.97
N VAL A 1001 14.39 27.10 -20.75
CA VAL A 1001 15.51 27.84 -20.15
C VAL A 1001 16.80 27.61 -20.92
N GLY A 1002 17.16 26.35 -21.18
CA GLY A 1002 18.34 26.01 -21.98
C GLY A 1002 18.25 26.60 -23.40
N ASP A 1003 17.07 26.53 -24.01
CA ASP A 1003 16.83 27.04 -25.37
C ASP A 1003 16.88 28.57 -25.46
N THR A 1004 16.43 29.27 -24.41
CA THR A 1004 16.47 30.74 -24.32
C THR A 1004 17.91 31.24 -24.32
N ILE A 1005 18.79 30.58 -23.56
CA ILE A 1005 20.20 30.94 -23.51
C ILE A 1005 20.88 30.70 -24.84
N SER A 1006 20.57 29.55 -25.45
CA SER A 1006 21.05 29.18 -26.79
C SER A 1006 20.74 30.24 -27.86
N LEU A 1007 19.64 30.98 -27.74
CA LEU A 1007 19.31 32.09 -28.66
C LEU A 1007 20.32 33.25 -28.57
N SER A 1008 20.78 33.59 -27.37
CA SER A 1008 21.71 34.69 -27.13
C SER A 1008 23.13 34.36 -27.58
N VAL A 1009 23.59 33.14 -27.25
CA VAL A 1009 24.98 32.72 -27.49
C VAL A 1009 25.23 32.36 -28.96
N ALA A 1010 24.20 31.94 -29.69
CA ALA A 1010 24.28 31.63 -31.12
C ALA A 1010 24.01 32.86 -32.01
N THR A 1011 24.47 34.05 -31.61
CA THR A 1011 24.37 35.28 -32.42
C THR A 1011 25.72 35.66 -33.01
N PRO A 1012 25.77 36.27 -34.21
CA PRO A 1012 27.02 36.79 -34.78
C PRO A 1012 27.74 37.73 -33.82
N LYS A 1013 26.98 38.62 -33.16
CA LYS A 1013 27.48 39.57 -32.16
C LYS A 1013 28.18 38.88 -31.00
N HIS A 1014 27.59 37.80 -30.46
CA HIS A 1014 28.20 37.04 -29.39
C HIS A 1014 29.48 36.34 -29.85
N PHE A 1015 29.46 35.69 -31.02
CA PHE A 1015 30.65 35.04 -31.57
C PHE A 1015 31.79 36.00 -31.88
N GLU A 1016 31.51 37.21 -32.36
CA GLU A 1016 32.53 38.26 -32.50
C GLU A 1016 33.08 38.70 -31.14
N LYS A 1017 32.21 38.86 -30.13
CA LYS A 1017 32.60 39.24 -28.75
C LYS A 1017 33.57 38.23 -28.13
N ILE A 1018 33.36 36.94 -28.34
CA ILE A 1018 34.24 35.87 -27.86
C ILE A 1018 35.35 35.49 -28.86
N GLY A 1019 35.46 36.23 -29.97
CA GLY A 1019 36.53 36.10 -30.96
C GLY A 1019 36.49 34.81 -31.80
N LEU A 1020 35.32 34.22 -32.00
CA LEU A 1020 35.11 33.02 -32.83
C LEU A 1020 34.58 33.32 -34.24
N LEU A 1021 34.13 34.56 -34.49
CA LEU A 1021 33.68 35.03 -35.79
C LEU A 1021 34.42 36.31 -36.18
N GLU A 1022 34.79 36.43 -37.45
CA GLU A 1022 35.42 37.63 -38.02
C GLU A 1022 34.75 38.02 -39.35
N GLY A 1023 34.54 39.32 -39.58
CA GLY A 1023 34.15 39.85 -40.89
C GLY A 1023 32.66 39.83 -41.23
N TYR A 1024 31.78 39.53 -40.27
CA TYR A 1024 30.32 39.62 -40.44
C TYR A 1024 29.89 41.08 -40.61
N ARG A 1025 29.11 41.40 -41.65
CA ARG A 1025 28.81 42.81 -42.01
C ARG A 1025 27.44 43.29 -41.53
N ASP A 1026 26.69 42.44 -40.85
CA ASP A 1026 25.32 42.71 -40.38
C ASP A 1026 24.41 43.23 -41.50
N SER A 1027 24.61 42.74 -42.73
CA SER A 1027 23.84 43.14 -43.90
C SER A 1027 22.44 42.51 -43.92
N TYR A 1028 21.55 43.03 -44.77
CA TYR A 1028 20.22 42.43 -44.96
C TYR A 1028 20.31 40.94 -45.36
N GLU A 1029 21.18 40.61 -46.32
CA GLU A 1029 21.36 39.24 -46.83
C GLU A 1029 21.88 38.29 -45.75
N GLU A 1030 22.87 38.71 -44.96
CA GLU A 1030 23.42 37.93 -43.85
C GLU A 1030 22.39 37.72 -42.73
N ASN A 1031 21.58 38.74 -42.42
CA ASN A 1031 20.52 38.63 -41.41
C ASN A 1031 19.41 37.66 -41.85
N ILE A 1032 18.98 37.72 -43.11
CA ILE A 1032 17.99 36.77 -43.66
C ILE A 1032 18.55 35.35 -43.66
N ASN A 1033 19.81 35.16 -44.06
CA ASN A 1033 20.46 33.85 -44.03
C ASN A 1033 20.55 33.29 -42.59
N ALA A 1034 20.96 34.11 -41.61
CA ALA A 1034 21.04 33.69 -40.21
C ALA A 1034 19.67 33.33 -39.61
N LEU A 1035 18.64 34.14 -39.89
CA LEU A 1035 17.26 33.84 -39.51
C LEU A 1035 16.76 32.57 -40.19
N TYR A 1036 17.06 32.38 -41.48
CA TYR A 1036 16.67 31.20 -42.23
C TYR A 1036 17.30 29.92 -41.65
N GLN A 1037 18.59 29.95 -41.34
CA GLN A 1037 19.30 28.85 -40.69
C GLN A 1037 18.63 28.46 -39.36
N LYS A 1038 18.32 29.44 -38.50
CA LYS A 1038 17.62 29.21 -37.24
C LYS A 1038 16.18 28.71 -37.44
N ALA A 1039 15.46 29.20 -38.46
CA ALA A 1039 14.12 28.75 -38.77
C ALA A 1039 14.08 27.29 -39.28
N LEU A 1040 15.08 26.88 -40.05
CA LEU A 1040 15.25 25.47 -40.46
C LEU A 1040 15.46 24.55 -39.26
N ASP A 1041 16.00 25.04 -38.15
CA ASP A 1041 16.17 24.27 -36.94
C ASP A 1041 14.90 24.30 -36.07
N ARG A 1042 14.47 25.48 -35.63
CA ARG A 1042 13.42 25.63 -34.61
C ARG A 1042 12.00 25.68 -35.16
N VAL A 1043 11.77 26.45 -36.25
CA VAL A 1043 10.42 26.62 -36.81
C VAL A 1043 9.98 25.35 -37.53
N ALA A 1044 10.91 24.70 -38.24
CA ALA A 1044 10.67 23.41 -38.89
C ALA A 1044 10.35 22.28 -37.89
N PHE A 1045 10.85 22.39 -36.66
CA PHE A 1045 10.65 21.42 -35.59
C PHE A 1045 9.24 21.46 -34.99
N LEU A 1046 8.66 22.65 -34.81
CA LEU A 1046 7.37 22.84 -34.12
C LEU A 1046 6.26 21.82 -34.48
N PRO A 1047 5.92 21.57 -35.75
CA PRO A 1047 4.90 20.57 -36.08
C PRO A 1047 5.28 19.16 -35.65
N PHE A 1048 6.56 18.78 -35.80
CA PHE A 1048 7.08 17.48 -35.35
C PHE A 1048 7.03 17.36 -33.82
N GLY A 1049 7.39 18.44 -33.12
CA GLY A 1049 7.31 18.61 -31.68
C GLY A 1049 5.94 18.26 -31.10
N LEU A 1050 4.89 18.77 -31.75
CA LEU A 1050 3.51 18.60 -31.32
C LEU A 1050 2.91 17.24 -31.74
N LEU A 1051 3.10 16.84 -33.01
CA LEU A 1051 2.34 15.72 -33.59
C LEU A 1051 2.68 14.37 -32.96
N ILE A 1052 3.90 14.19 -32.45
CA ILE A 1052 4.34 12.92 -31.87
C ILE A 1052 3.58 12.60 -30.58
N ASP A 1053 3.28 13.62 -29.78
CA ASP A 1053 2.50 13.43 -28.55
C ASP A 1053 1.02 13.42 -28.82
N MET A 1054 0.54 14.15 -29.83
CA MET A 1054 -0.82 13.94 -30.33
C MET A 1054 -1.04 12.48 -30.75
N TRP A 1055 -0.09 11.90 -31.47
CA TRP A 1055 -0.12 10.48 -31.83
C TRP A 1055 -0.10 9.59 -30.58
N ARG A 1056 0.82 9.80 -29.63
CA ARG A 1056 0.88 9.01 -28.39
C ARG A 1056 -0.40 9.11 -27.56
N TRP A 1057 -0.98 10.29 -27.43
CA TRP A 1057 -2.25 10.49 -26.70
C TRP A 1057 -3.40 9.73 -27.35
N GLU A 1058 -3.46 9.68 -28.68
CA GLU A 1058 -4.48 8.88 -29.38
C GLU A 1058 -4.27 7.37 -29.18
N ILE A 1059 -3.02 6.91 -29.12
CA ILE A 1059 -2.69 5.51 -28.80
C ILE A 1059 -3.08 5.17 -27.36
N PHE A 1060 -2.67 5.99 -26.38
CA PHE A 1060 -3.00 5.77 -24.98
C PHE A 1060 -4.52 5.77 -24.75
N ALA A 1061 -5.25 6.67 -25.41
CA ALA A 1061 -6.71 6.72 -25.34
C ALA A 1061 -7.42 5.57 -26.09
N GLY A 1062 -6.68 4.65 -26.73
CA GLY A 1062 -7.25 3.53 -27.49
C GLY A 1062 -8.02 3.96 -28.75
N LYS A 1063 -7.73 5.15 -29.30
CA LYS A 1063 -8.43 5.68 -30.49
C LYS A 1063 -7.89 5.13 -31.81
N VAL A 1064 -6.77 4.42 -31.78
CA VAL A 1064 -6.07 3.89 -32.95
C VAL A 1064 -5.72 2.43 -32.72
N GLU A 1065 -6.22 1.57 -33.58
CA GLU A 1065 -5.93 0.14 -33.57
C GLU A 1065 -4.44 -0.14 -33.79
N TYR A 1066 -3.90 -1.19 -33.15
CA TYR A 1066 -2.49 -1.57 -33.19
C TYR A 1066 -1.91 -1.71 -34.62
N SER A 1067 -2.72 -2.22 -35.56
CA SER A 1067 -2.35 -2.35 -36.98
C SER A 1067 -2.27 -1.01 -37.71
N GLN A 1068 -2.94 0.03 -37.22
CA GLN A 1068 -3.04 1.36 -37.83
C GLN A 1068 -2.13 2.40 -37.18
N TRP A 1069 -1.36 2.03 -36.15
CA TRP A 1069 -0.44 2.94 -35.45
C TRP A 1069 0.47 3.72 -36.41
N ASN A 1070 1.10 3.01 -37.35
CA ASN A 1070 2.02 3.63 -38.30
C ASN A 1070 1.29 4.43 -39.39
N GLU A 1071 0.11 3.98 -39.81
CA GLU A 1071 -0.75 4.73 -40.74
C GLU A 1071 -1.12 6.08 -40.12
N ARG A 1072 -1.60 6.09 -38.88
CA ARG A 1072 -1.99 7.31 -38.18
C ARG A 1072 -0.82 8.26 -37.94
N TRP A 1073 0.36 7.72 -37.62
CA TRP A 1073 1.60 8.51 -37.53
C TRP A 1073 1.86 9.30 -38.82
N TRP A 1074 1.75 8.66 -39.98
CA TRP A 1074 1.95 9.32 -41.27
C TRP A 1074 0.83 10.27 -41.65
N GLN A 1075 -0.43 9.98 -41.31
CA GLN A 1075 -1.54 10.92 -41.50
C GLN A 1075 -1.27 12.24 -40.76
N LEU A 1076 -0.85 12.18 -39.49
CA LEU A 1076 -0.52 13.36 -38.70
C LEU A 1076 0.69 14.12 -39.26
N ARG A 1077 1.72 13.41 -39.74
CA ARG A 1077 2.89 14.01 -40.41
C ARG A 1077 2.52 14.76 -41.69
N GLU A 1078 1.64 14.20 -42.51
CA GLU A 1078 1.17 14.88 -43.72
C GLU A 1078 0.25 16.08 -43.39
N GLU A 1079 -0.56 15.96 -42.34
CA GLU A 1079 -1.46 17.03 -41.90
C GLU A 1079 -0.69 18.23 -41.34
N TYR A 1080 0.17 18.01 -40.33
CA TYR A 1080 0.87 19.06 -39.59
C TYR A 1080 2.21 19.44 -40.20
N GLN A 1081 3.02 18.45 -40.58
CA GLN A 1081 4.38 18.69 -41.08
C GLN A 1081 4.44 18.84 -42.61
N LYS A 1082 3.42 18.41 -43.36
CA LYS A 1082 3.48 18.37 -44.85
C LYS A 1082 4.67 17.55 -45.36
N VAL A 1083 4.95 16.43 -44.67
CA VAL A 1083 6.03 15.49 -44.97
C VAL A 1083 5.45 14.09 -45.13
N SER A 1084 5.80 13.40 -46.21
CA SER A 1084 5.30 12.05 -46.51
C SER A 1084 6.38 10.98 -46.39
N ALA A 1085 5.93 9.72 -46.23
CA ALA A 1085 6.79 8.56 -46.24
C ALA A 1085 7.37 8.39 -47.66
N PRO A 1086 8.68 8.18 -47.81
CA PRO A 1086 9.28 8.07 -49.14
C PRO A 1086 9.05 6.71 -49.82
N VAL A 1087 8.49 5.75 -49.07
CA VAL A 1087 8.09 4.42 -49.53
C VAL A 1087 6.82 4.03 -48.80
N GLU A 1088 6.05 3.12 -49.39
CA GLU A 1088 4.90 2.49 -48.73
C GLU A 1088 5.34 1.80 -47.42
N ARG A 1089 4.51 1.93 -46.38
CA ARG A 1089 4.74 1.35 -45.06
C ARG A 1089 3.56 0.44 -44.73
N ASP A 1090 3.85 -0.73 -44.19
CA ASP A 1090 2.82 -1.72 -43.85
C ASP A 1090 2.39 -1.63 -42.37
N GLY A 1091 1.44 -2.50 -41.99
CA GLY A 1091 0.91 -2.56 -40.62
C GLY A 1091 1.87 -3.16 -39.59
N ASP A 1092 3.02 -3.72 -39.98
CA ASP A 1092 4.06 -4.20 -39.06
C ASP A 1092 5.10 -3.12 -38.78
N ASP A 1093 5.19 -2.08 -39.63
CA ASP A 1093 6.05 -0.94 -39.40
C ASP A 1093 5.66 -0.17 -38.13
N PHE A 1094 6.67 0.48 -37.55
CA PHE A 1094 6.55 1.32 -36.36
C PHE A 1094 7.59 2.45 -36.42
N ASP A 1095 7.40 3.36 -37.37
CA ASP A 1095 8.31 4.47 -37.63
C ASP A 1095 8.53 5.43 -36.45
N PRO A 1096 7.55 5.73 -35.57
CA PRO A 1096 7.82 6.53 -34.39
C PRO A 1096 8.85 5.87 -33.45
N GLY A 1097 8.87 4.54 -33.33
CA GLY A 1097 9.86 3.81 -32.50
C GLY A 1097 11.32 3.99 -32.96
N ALA A 1098 11.55 4.48 -34.17
CA ALA A 1098 12.88 4.79 -34.66
C ALA A 1098 13.45 6.10 -34.08
N LYS A 1099 12.71 6.83 -33.23
CA LYS A 1099 13.10 8.08 -32.57
C LYS A 1099 13.33 7.86 -31.07
N TYR A 1100 14.46 8.33 -30.55
CA TYR A 1100 14.92 8.16 -29.16
C TYR A 1100 13.84 8.33 -28.07
N HIS A 1101 13.03 9.38 -28.15
CA HIS A 1101 12.05 9.72 -27.11
C HIS A 1101 10.91 8.72 -26.93
N ILE A 1102 10.70 7.82 -27.89
CA ILE A 1102 9.71 6.74 -27.81
C ILE A 1102 10.20 5.58 -26.92
N PRO A 1103 11.33 4.90 -27.22
CA PRO A 1103 11.85 3.82 -26.37
C PRO A 1103 12.37 4.30 -25.00
N TYR A 1104 12.70 5.58 -24.84
CA TYR A 1104 13.18 6.17 -23.57
C TYR A 1104 12.09 6.88 -22.76
N ASP A 1105 10.82 6.75 -23.15
CA ASP A 1105 9.67 7.26 -22.37
C ASP A 1105 9.73 8.75 -22.01
N SER A 1106 10.12 9.59 -22.98
CA SER A 1106 10.28 11.04 -22.78
C SER A 1106 9.21 11.82 -23.54
N GLN A 1107 8.54 12.76 -22.88
CA GLN A 1107 7.52 13.63 -23.49
C GLN A 1107 8.16 14.60 -24.49
N TYR A 1108 7.52 14.78 -25.64
CA TYR A 1108 8.07 15.59 -26.73
C TYR A 1108 7.37 16.95 -26.91
N VAL A 1109 6.11 17.06 -26.45
CA VAL A 1109 5.35 18.30 -26.41
C VAL A 1109 6.04 19.37 -25.57
N SER A 1110 6.85 18.96 -24.59
CA SER A 1110 7.70 19.86 -23.79
C SER A 1110 8.59 20.73 -24.68
N TYR A 1111 9.17 20.18 -25.75
CA TYR A 1111 9.99 20.94 -26.71
C TYR A 1111 9.15 21.89 -27.57
N PHE A 1112 7.92 21.50 -27.95
CA PHE A 1112 7.00 22.40 -28.66
C PHE A 1112 6.66 23.63 -27.80
N ILE A 1113 6.35 23.41 -26.52
CA ILE A 1113 6.09 24.50 -25.56
C ILE A 1113 7.36 25.32 -25.34
N ALA A 1114 8.51 24.65 -25.22
CA ALA A 1114 9.79 25.30 -24.99
C ALA A 1114 10.15 26.29 -26.08
N HIS A 1115 10.00 25.94 -27.35
CA HIS A 1115 10.28 26.83 -28.49
C HIS A 1115 9.31 28.01 -28.65
N ILE A 1116 8.24 28.06 -27.87
CA ILE A 1116 7.33 29.20 -27.81
C ILE A 1116 7.69 30.04 -26.58
N LEU A 1117 7.85 29.36 -25.44
CA LEU A 1117 8.17 29.97 -24.15
C LEU A 1117 9.57 30.63 -24.17
N ASP A 1118 10.56 30.02 -24.83
CA ASP A 1118 11.91 30.55 -24.94
C ASP A 1118 11.95 31.93 -25.61
N MET A 1119 11.08 32.18 -26.59
CA MET A 1119 10.95 33.46 -27.28
C MET A 1119 10.32 34.53 -26.38
N GLN A 1120 9.32 34.15 -25.56
CA GLN A 1120 8.75 35.05 -24.55
C GLN A 1120 9.79 35.40 -23.48
N LEU A 1121 10.54 34.41 -22.99
CA LEU A 1121 11.64 34.61 -22.06
C LEU A 1121 12.73 35.50 -22.69
N HIS A 1122 13.18 35.17 -23.90
CA HIS A 1122 14.21 35.92 -24.62
C HIS A 1122 13.81 37.39 -24.77
N LYS A 1123 12.57 37.68 -25.19
CA LYS A 1123 12.06 39.06 -25.28
C LYS A 1123 12.14 39.81 -23.95
N ALA A 1124 11.73 39.19 -22.85
CA ALA A 1124 11.81 39.80 -21.52
C ALA A 1124 13.26 40.06 -21.09
N LEU A 1125 14.14 39.06 -21.26
CA LEU A 1125 15.56 39.17 -20.91
C LEU A 1125 16.28 40.23 -21.75
N CYS A 1126 16.00 40.31 -23.05
CA CYS A 1126 16.55 41.29 -23.95
C CYS A 1126 16.10 42.71 -23.63
N THR A 1127 14.84 42.88 -23.21
CA THR A 1127 14.32 44.15 -22.70
C THR A 1127 15.08 44.55 -21.43
N ALA A 1128 15.25 43.62 -20.49
CA ALA A 1128 15.99 43.87 -19.25
C ALA A 1128 17.48 44.17 -19.48
N ALA A 1129 18.09 43.55 -20.48
CA ALA A 1129 19.46 43.79 -20.93
C ALA A 1129 19.62 45.08 -21.77
N ASN A 1130 18.53 45.79 -22.07
CA ASN A 1130 18.51 46.98 -22.93
C ASN A 1130 19.05 46.70 -24.36
N GLN A 1131 18.86 45.47 -24.84
CA GLN A 1131 19.29 44.99 -26.17
C GLN A 1131 18.13 44.88 -27.17
N TYR A 1132 16.89 45.07 -26.71
CA TYR A 1132 15.70 45.08 -27.55
C TYR A 1132 14.81 46.28 -27.20
N ASP A 1133 14.32 46.97 -28.22
CA ASP A 1133 13.27 48.00 -28.13
C ASP A 1133 12.44 47.95 -29.42
N PRO A 1134 11.11 47.69 -29.35
CA PRO A 1134 10.26 47.58 -30.53
C PRO A 1134 10.19 48.87 -31.36
N ASN A 1135 10.57 50.03 -30.80
CA ASN A 1135 10.58 51.32 -31.48
C ASN A 1135 11.97 51.71 -32.01
N ASP A 1136 13.01 50.93 -31.72
CA ASP A 1136 14.38 51.18 -32.17
C ASP A 1136 14.80 50.10 -33.20
N PRO A 1137 14.88 50.42 -34.51
CA PRO A 1137 15.26 49.46 -35.53
C PRO A 1137 16.71 48.97 -35.41
N THR A 1138 17.54 49.61 -34.57
CA THR A 1138 18.92 49.17 -34.28
C THR A 1138 18.99 48.08 -33.20
N LYS A 1139 17.90 47.85 -32.47
CA LYS A 1139 17.77 46.85 -31.41
C LYS A 1139 16.67 45.82 -31.71
N PRO A 1140 16.71 45.12 -32.86
CA PRO A 1140 15.74 44.09 -33.15
C PRO A 1140 15.96 42.87 -32.25
N LEU A 1141 14.89 42.14 -31.96
CA LEU A 1141 14.94 41.00 -31.03
C LEU A 1141 15.96 39.93 -31.45
N HIS A 1142 16.07 39.63 -32.75
CA HIS A 1142 16.99 38.61 -33.28
C HIS A 1142 18.48 38.94 -33.22
N LYS A 1143 18.85 40.16 -32.81
CA LYS A 1143 20.25 40.57 -32.60
C LYS A 1143 20.62 40.72 -31.13
N CYS A 1144 19.70 40.37 -30.23
CA CYS A 1144 19.91 40.49 -28.81
C CYS A 1144 21.02 39.53 -28.33
N ASP A 1145 21.91 40.05 -27.49
CA ASP A 1145 22.88 39.27 -26.72
C ASP A 1145 22.82 39.72 -25.26
N ILE A 1146 22.34 38.86 -24.36
CA ILE A 1146 22.15 39.16 -22.94
C ILE A 1146 23.43 38.98 -22.12
N ASP A 1147 24.53 38.52 -22.72
CA ASP A 1147 25.77 38.22 -22.01
C ASP A 1147 26.28 39.40 -21.16
N GLY A 1148 26.51 39.13 -19.87
CA GLY A 1148 26.94 40.10 -18.86
C GLY A 1148 25.80 40.94 -18.23
N SER A 1149 24.54 40.72 -18.61
CA SER A 1149 23.39 41.43 -18.05
C SER A 1149 22.91 40.81 -16.74
N ARG A 1150 23.31 41.38 -15.61
CA ARG A 1150 22.79 40.96 -14.29
C ARG A 1150 21.27 41.14 -14.15
N ARG A 1151 20.69 42.15 -14.79
CA ARG A 1151 19.24 42.36 -14.77
C ARG A 1151 18.47 41.23 -15.47
N ALA A 1152 19.04 40.66 -16.53
CA ALA A 1152 18.46 39.48 -17.16
C ALA A 1152 18.59 38.25 -16.26
N GLY A 1153 19.76 38.07 -15.61
CA GLY A 1153 19.94 36.99 -14.62
C GLY A 1153 19.03 37.12 -13.39
N ASP A 1154 18.71 38.33 -12.94
CA ASP A 1154 17.75 38.57 -11.85
C ASP A 1154 16.35 38.06 -12.20
N LEU A 1155 15.89 38.26 -13.45
CA LEU A 1155 14.61 37.73 -13.93
C LEU A 1155 14.64 36.20 -13.95
N LEU A 1156 15.68 35.59 -14.52
CA LEU A 1156 15.84 34.13 -14.51
C LEU A 1156 15.81 33.59 -13.07
N ARG A 1157 16.57 34.19 -12.16
CA ARG A 1157 16.59 33.78 -10.75
C ARG A 1157 15.18 33.85 -10.13
N ALA A 1158 14.43 34.92 -10.39
CA ALA A 1158 13.10 35.12 -9.80
C ALA A 1158 12.08 34.04 -10.19
N GLY A 1159 12.11 33.55 -11.43
CA GLY A 1159 11.23 32.46 -11.86
C GLY A 1159 11.77 31.08 -11.51
N LEU A 1160 13.05 30.83 -11.77
CA LEU A 1160 13.64 29.50 -11.67
C LEU A 1160 13.80 29.02 -10.22
N SER A 1161 13.98 29.92 -9.24
CA SER A 1161 14.05 29.51 -7.83
C SER A 1161 12.74 28.97 -7.25
N LEU A 1162 11.62 29.22 -7.94
CA LEU A 1162 10.30 28.76 -7.50
C LEU A 1162 10.10 27.26 -7.78
N GLY A 1163 10.81 26.67 -8.75
CA GLY A 1163 10.59 25.28 -9.16
C GLY A 1163 9.10 24.98 -9.39
N ARG A 1164 8.59 23.92 -8.76
CA ARG A 1164 7.17 23.53 -8.80
C ARG A 1164 6.34 24.01 -7.60
N SER A 1165 6.89 24.91 -6.77
CA SER A 1165 6.22 25.42 -5.56
C SER A 1165 5.00 26.31 -5.84
N VAL A 1166 4.86 26.79 -7.08
CA VAL A 1166 3.72 27.59 -7.56
C VAL A 1166 3.19 27.04 -8.88
N HIS A 1167 2.01 27.49 -9.28
CA HIS A 1167 1.51 27.25 -10.63
C HIS A 1167 2.42 27.93 -11.67
N TRP A 1168 2.66 27.27 -12.82
CA TRP A 1168 3.64 27.72 -13.82
C TRP A 1168 3.40 29.14 -14.37
N SER A 1169 2.16 29.63 -14.36
CA SER A 1169 1.83 30.99 -14.79
C SER A 1169 2.44 32.05 -13.87
N GLU A 1170 2.59 31.78 -12.57
CA GLU A 1170 3.24 32.71 -11.64
C GLU A 1170 4.76 32.71 -11.81
N ALA A 1171 5.35 31.55 -12.12
CA ALA A 1171 6.76 31.47 -12.51
C ALA A 1171 7.03 32.23 -13.82
N LEU A 1172 6.13 32.12 -14.82
CA LEU A 1172 6.22 32.90 -16.05
C LEU A 1172 6.17 34.40 -15.76
N LYS A 1173 5.19 34.82 -14.96
CA LYS A 1173 4.95 36.22 -14.60
C LYS A 1173 6.14 36.83 -13.84
N ALA A 1174 6.81 36.06 -12.99
CA ALA A 1174 8.02 36.50 -12.31
C ALA A 1174 9.16 36.85 -13.29
N MET A 1175 9.23 36.17 -14.45
CA MET A 1175 10.27 36.38 -15.45
C MET A 1175 9.88 37.39 -16.54
N THR A 1176 8.63 37.38 -16.98
CA THR A 1176 8.18 38.13 -18.17
C THR A 1176 7.13 39.19 -17.87
N GLY A 1177 6.45 39.10 -16.72
CA GLY A 1177 5.25 39.87 -16.42
C GLY A 1177 3.96 39.31 -17.07
N GLU A 1178 4.05 38.19 -17.79
CA GLU A 1178 2.93 37.56 -18.50
C GLU A 1178 2.50 36.25 -17.80
N THR A 1179 1.23 35.84 -17.96
CA THR A 1179 0.68 34.62 -17.33
C THR A 1179 0.27 33.55 -18.33
N GLU A 1180 0.40 33.82 -19.64
CA GLU A 1180 -0.08 32.95 -20.71
C GLU A 1180 1.03 32.67 -21.74
N LEU A 1181 1.00 31.48 -22.34
CA LEU A 1181 1.86 31.14 -23.47
C LEU A 1181 1.36 31.85 -24.74
N ARG A 1182 2.28 32.54 -25.43
CA ARG A 1182 1.99 33.40 -26.60
C ARG A 1182 3.03 33.23 -27.70
N THR A 1183 2.58 33.31 -28.95
CA THR A 1183 3.39 33.12 -30.16
C THR A 1183 3.97 34.42 -30.74
N ASP A 1184 3.57 35.57 -30.20
CA ASP A 1184 3.87 36.89 -30.74
C ASP A 1184 5.37 37.23 -30.69
N ALA A 1185 6.07 36.85 -29.63
CA ALA A 1185 7.52 37.02 -29.54
C ALA A 1185 8.27 36.23 -30.63
N LEU A 1186 7.84 35.00 -30.93
CA LEU A 1186 8.42 34.18 -32.00
C LEU A 1186 8.18 34.80 -33.37
N LEU A 1187 6.93 35.20 -33.65
CA LEU A 1187 6.58 35.84 -34.92
C LEU A 1187 7.31 37.17 -35.11
N GLU A 1188 7.52 37.92 -34.03
CA GLU A 1188 8.29 39.16 -34.05
C GLU A 1188 9.77 38.91 -34.35
N TYR A 1189 10.39 37.91 -33.70
CA TYR A 1189 11.77 37.51 -33.94
C TYR A 1189 12.02 37.20 -35.42
N TYR A 1190 11.14 36.41 -36.04
CA TYR A 1190 11.28 35.94 -37.42
C TYR A 1190 10.61 36.83 -38.47
N LYS A 1191 10.02 37.96 -38.08
CA LYS A 1191 9.28 38.84 -38.99
C LYS A 1191 10.04 39.19 -40.29
N PRO A 1192 11.35 39.55 -40.26
CA PRO A 1192 12.08 39.85 -41.49
C PRO A 1192 12.15 38.66 -42.46
N LEU A 1193 12.38 37.46 -41.93
CA LEU A 1193 12.41 36.23 -42.72
C LEU A 1193 11.02 35.88 -43.26
N TYR A 1194 9.98 36.01 -42.44
CA TYR A 1194 8.63 35.67 -42.85
C TYR A 1194 8.17 36.54 -44.05
N GLU A 1195 8.41 37.84 -44.00
CA GLU A 1195 8.08 38.73 -45.13
C GLU A 1195 8.93 38.44 -46.37
N PHE A 1196 10.22 38.12 -46.20
CA PHE A 1196 11.08 37.67 -47.30
C PHE A 1196 10.51 36.40 -47.98
N LEU A 1197 10.15 35.38 -47.20
CA LEU A 1197 9.62 34.11 -47.74
C LEU A 1197 8.31 34.31 -48.49
N LYS A 1198 7.39 35.13 -47.97
CA LYS A 1198 6.13 35.49 -48.64
C LYS A 1198 6.39 36.13 -50.00
N GLN A 1199 7.30 37.09 -50.06
CA GLN A 1199 7.65 37.76 -51.30
C GLN A 1199 8.28 36.79 -52.32
N GLU A 1200 9.23 35.97 -51.88
CA GLU A 1200 9.90 34.98 -52.72
C GLU A 1200 8.94 33.92 -53.28
N ASN A 1201 8.03 33.43 -52.45
CA ASN A 1201 7.04 32.43 -52.86
C ASN A 1201 6.00 33.02 -53.82
N ALA A 1202 5.56 34.26 -53.61
CA ALA A 1202 4.67 34.96 -54.54
C ALA A 1202 5.32 35.21 -55.91
N ASN A 1203 6.60 35.63 -55.93
CA ASN A 1203 7.37 35.83 -57.15
C ASN A 1203 7.48 34.54 -57.97
N ALA A 1204 7.80 33.41 -57.31
CA ALA A 1204 7.86 32.11 -57.95
C ALA A 1204 6.49 31.67 -58.54
N GLY A 1205 5.37 31.94 -57.85
CA GLY A 1205 4.02 31.66 -58.37
C GLY A 1205 3.66 32.46 -59.63
N SER A 1206 4.06 33.74 -59.69
CA SER A 1206 3.74 34.64 -60.82
C SER A 1206 4.49 34.30 -62.12
N SER A 1207 5.71 33.76 -62.04
CA SER A 1207 6.50 33.31 -63.20
C SER A 1207 5.90 32.11 -63.95
N ARG A 1208 5.04 31.30 -63.30
CA ARG A 1208 4.26 30.24 -63.97
C ARG A 1208 3.08 30.78 -64.79
N ALA A 1209 2.51 31.93 -64.40
CA ALA A 1209 1.38 32.53 -65.12
C ALA A 1209 1.80 33.20 -66.45
N THR A 1210 3.05 33.65 -66.57
CA THR A 1210 3.56 34.33 -67.78
C THR A 1210 3.92 33.37 -68.92
N ILE A 1211 4.18 32.09 -68.62
CA ILE A 1211 4.47 31.06 -69.65
C ILE A 1211 3.18 30.52 -70.29
N GLY A 1212 2.04 30.57 -69.57
CA GLY A 1212 0.73 30.16 -70.08
C GLY A 1212 0.09 31.12 -71.10
N SER A 1213 0.59 32.37 -71.23
CA SER A 1213 0.02 33.38 -72.13
C SER A 1213 0.79 33.56 -73.46
N LEU A 1214 1.84 32.77 -73.72
CA LEU A 1214 2.61 32.79 -74.97
C LEU A 1214 2.24 31.66 -75.97
N ILE A 1215 1.30 30.78 -75.62
CA ILE A 1215 0.86 29.65 -76.48
C ILE A 1215 -0.49 29.92 -77.19
N VAL A 1216 -1.07 31.14 -77.09
CA VAL A 1216 -2.38 31.48 -77.71
C VAL A 1216 -2.29 32.54 -78.84
N VAL A 1217 -1.12 32.81 -79.43
CA VAL A 1217 -0.99 33.79 -80.54
C VAL A 1217 -0.44 33.21 -81.87
N LEU A 1218 -0.45 31.88 -82.04
CA LEU A 1218 -0.15 31.27 -83.34
C LEU A 1218 -1.16 30.17 -83.66
N LEU A 1219 -2.36 30.56 -84.13
CA LEU A 1219 -3.25 29.78 -85.03
C LEU A 1219 -4.54 30.58 -85.27
N SER A 1220 -4.55 31.53 -86.21
CA SER A 1220 -5.76 32.05 -86.90
C SER A 1220 -5.43 33.01 -88.06
N PHE A 1221 -4.68 32.57 -89.06
CA PHE A 1221 -4.69 33.12 -90.44
C PHE A 1221 -4.02 32.03 -91.30
N SER A 1222 -4.70 31.24 -92.13
CA SER A 1222 -5.46 31.68 -93.30
C SER A 1222 -6.31 30.53 -93.84
N LEU A 1223 -7.57 30.81 -94.17
CA LEU A 1223 -8.40 30.03 -95.09
C LEU A 1223 -8.95 31.01 -96.12
N TYR A 1224 -8.27 31.11 -97.27
CA TYR A 1224 -8.84 31.56 -98.54
C TYR A 1224 -8.22 30.71 -99.67
N PHE A 1225 -9.06 29.83 -100.21
CA PHE A 1225 -9.05 29.12 -101.50
C PHE A 1225 -8.11 27.92 -101.80
N PHE A 1226 -8.83 26.83 -102.14
CA PHE A 1226 -8.52 25.57 -102.83
C PHE A 1226 -7.74 24.47 -102.10
#